data_AF-A0A836KMN5-F1
#
_entry.id   AF-A0A836KMN5-F1
#
_cell.length_a   1.000
_cell.length_b   1.000
_cell.length_c   1.000
_cell.angle_alpha   90.00
_cell.angle_beta   90.00
_cell.angle_gamma   90.00
#
_symmetry.space_group_name_H-M   'P 1'
#
loop_
_entity.id
_entity.type
_entity.pdbx_description
1 polymer ?
#
loop_
_entity_poly.entity_id
_entity_poly.type
_entity_poly.pdbx_seq_one_letter_code
_entity_poly.pdbx_strand_id
1 'polypeptide(L)'
;MLPMVYVSVDALTLISEYLPEQIGAWISSSPRARRSMEKSSQGLYLSLNRFKDEAPSSSRRGKRPRLRCDISDAHGMRLCRWWLLRCSGASRPASSTACVVEATSASGTAGLRLPPKFSKYMACPLSVCCWGNRHASAAAKNETASSIDVPRLRCSLGELLSFGCIECVEINGSALCPTPLEWLSYLAVAHGVEELRIKASAVPLNDLLSLLRSSAATLRVVEMTAIALPQLQIFALAPRIEGLLLHDVTVHPHSVVAVENEEGQGNGQPTPPSNRARLSDLAALQQLRRLDMTRCKVDLDCAGISRCCLLRALHLSGCDVKDSDIPHLGQMPCVEELFLVRTHVTNVQALGAGKGLRFIQLSHSPVDSDGLDGLQTLPYLTRLDLSSTLVSDVNYLGQSQSLVYLNLAATCVTSEGITGLSRLRTLEHLILSNNNVRDVSFLADAHSLRTLSLQSTLVDSAGLEGFGRLQTLQDLSLAHTRVTNVTELQRCCNLWRLDLQGSLVDQAGIVGLERLPKLRVLLLSQTDVSSLELILKSASLQQLEVNFSRVNGESPFFGVTKGSALTDVTLTHCDVFGVNDLGLCKELRQLNMWSSKVTSEGIAGLHEAKSLQEVDLAETAVTDISPLLSCTKIQALILYKSSLRSLDGIGALQQLRRLDIAETPVSSIRSLSACKRLEVLNISSTAVDDDGFQGIEQAQSLKVVLMSFTAITRLGQLGQCSQLEELHAQSCPVTSEGLVGLERARHLIKLNLSYTKIQGGIQALAKCHRLLKLNVKFTEVPYDDVSYVERHLPLCRVMNDAVQRIAKDVTLLT
;
A
#
# COMPACT_ATOMS: atom_id res chain seq x y z
N MET A 1 7.82 -2.81 -30.66
CA MET A 1 7.56 -1.36 -30.87
C MET A 1 6.20 -1.00 -30.27
N LEU A 2 5.94 0.28 -30.04
CA LEU A 2 4.59 0.84 -29.78
C LEU A 2 3.73 0.79 -31.07
N PRO A 3 2.37 0.82 -31.01
CA PRO A 3 1.58 1.97 -30.53
C PRO A 3 0.41 1.67 -29.57
N MET A 4 -0.18 2.73 -29.01
CA MET A 4 -1.43 2.72 -28.22
C MET A 4 -2.69 2.75 -29.11
N VAL A 5 -3.90 2.57 -28.53
CA VAL A 5 -5.00 3.59 -28.51
C VAL A 5 -6.24 3.14 -27.69
N TYR A 6 -6.62 3.93 -26.66
CA TYR A 6 -7.97 4.19 -26.07
C TYR A 6 -8.77 3.05 -25.33
N VAL A 7 -9.07 3.18 -24.01
CA VAL A 7 -10.25 3.81 -23.30
C VAL A 7 -11.42 2.81 -23.02
N SER A 8 -12.25 2.85 -21.94
CA SER A 8 -12.54 3.84 -20.87
C SER A 8 -12.43 3.29 -19.42
N VAL A 9 -12.89 4.07 -18.42
CA VAL A 9 -12.60 3.93 -16.97
C VAL A 9 -13.79 3.36 -16.14
N ASP A 10 -14.97 3.14 -16.72
CA ASP A 10 -16.22 2.81 -16.01
C ASP A 10 -16.29 1.39 -15.39
N ALA A 11 -15.16 0.72 -15.20
CA ALA A 11 -15.07 -0.70 -14.83
C ALA A 11 -14.70 -0.99 -13.35
N LEU A 12 -14.62 0.04 -12.49
CA LEU A 12 -13.96 -0.04 -11.17
C LEU A 12 -14.65 0.71 -10.00
N THR A 13 -15.91 1.15 -10.11
CA THR A 13 -16.61 1.83 -8.98
C THR A 13 -17.69 0.94 -8.36
N LEU A 14 -17.51 -0.39 -8.33
CA LEU A 14 -18.60 -1.31 -8.06
C LEU A 14 -18.18 -2.62 -7.39
N ILE A 15 -17.75 -2.53 -6.12
CA ILE A 15 -17.63 -3.65 -5.15
C ILE A 15 -17.73 -3.09 -3.69
N SER A 16 -18.91 -2.63 -3.22
CA SER A 16 -19.01 -2.16 -1.81
C SER A 16 -20.40 -2.13 -1.15
N GLU A 17 -21.42 -2.85 -1.65
CA GLU A 17 -22.72 -2.95 -0.96
C GLU A 17 -23.13 -4.41 -0.70
N TYR A 18 -23.82 -4.61 0.43
CA TYR A 18 -24.35 -5.87 0.99
C TYR A 18 -23.29 -6.93 1.41
N LEU A 19 -23.32 -7.49 2.63
CA LEU A 19 -24.22 -7.29 3.79
C LEU A 19 -23.51 -7.78 5.09
N PRO A 20 -23.54 -7.04 6.22
CA PRO A 20 -22.83 -7.45 7.45
C PRO A 20 -23.75 -7.97 8.58
N GLU A 21 -23.90 -9.30 8.71
CA GLU A 21 -24.45 -9.94 9.92
C GLU A 21 -23.60 -11.15 10.36
N GLN A 22 -22.95 -11.03 11.54
CA GLN A 22 -22.38 -12.08 12.45
C GLN A 22 -21.08 -11.64 13.17
N ILE A 23 -21.04 -10.44 13.75
CA ILE A 23 -19.92 -10.00 14.62
C ILE A 23 -20.29 -10.01 16.12
N GLY A 24 -21.59 -9.89 16.47
CA GLY A 24 -22.04 -9.83 17.87
C GLY A 24 -21.71 -11.07 18.72
N ALA A 25 -21.66 -12.26 18.11
CA ALA A 25 -21.38 -13.52 18.81
C ALA A 25 -19.89 -13.72 19.19
N TRP A 26 -18.97 -12.91 18.65
CA TRP A 26 -17.52 -13.09 18.87
C TRP A 26 -16.92 -12.15 19.93
N ILE A 27 -17.66 -11.12 20.34
CA ILE A 27 -17.18 -10.06 21.24
C ILE A 27 -17.35 -10.43 22.73
N SER A 28 -18.30 -11.30 23.06
CA SER A 28 -18.69 -11.64 24.45
C SER A 28 -17.74 -12.59 25.19
N SER A 29 -16.85 -13.30 24.48
CA SER A 29 -16.10 -14.45 25.02
C SER A 29 -14.60 -14.23 25.26
N SER A 30 -14.05 -13.04 24.94
CA SER A 30 -12.60 -12.78 24.99
C SER A 30 -12.17 -11.82 26.11
N PRO A 31 -11.47 -12.30 27.16
CA PRO A 31 -10.87 -11.44 28.19
C PRO A 31 -9.84 -10.43 27.65
N ARG A 32 -9.31 -10.64 26.43
CA ARG A 32 -8.39 -9.69 25.78
C ARG A 32 -9.09 -8.40 25.34
N ALA A 33 -10.38 -8.43 25.05
CA ALA A 33 -11.15 -7.23 24.70
C ALA A 33 -11.18 -6.20 25.85
N ARG A 34 -11.32 -6.67 27.11
CA ARG A 34 -11.32 -5.80 28.30
C ARG A 34 -10.00 -5.04 28.49
N ARG A 35 -8.86 -5.65 28.13
CA ARG A 35 -7.53 -4.99 28.20
C ARG A 35 -7.23 -4.06 27.03
N SER A 36 -8.01 -4.11 25.94
CA SER A 36 -7.95 -3.11 24.86
C SER A 36 -8.70 -1.82 25.20
N MET A 37 -9.54 -1.85 26.25
CA MET A 37 -10.39 -0.73 26.68
C MET A 37 -9.62 0.33 27.50
N GLU A 38 -8.40 0.03 27.94
CA GLU A 38 -7.60 0.88 28.84
C GLU A 38 -6.51 1.70 28.12
N LYS A 39 -6.34 1.59 26.79
CA LYS A 39 -5.18 2.17 26.06
C LYS A 39 -5.44 2.79 24.66
N SER A 40 -6.68 3.03 24.24
CA SER A 40 -6.99 3.61 22.92
C SER A 40 -7.24 5.12 22.97
N SER A 41 -6.20 5.92 23.28
CA SER A 41 -6.26 7.38 23.39
C SER A 41 -5.97 8.12 22.06
N GLN A 42 -6.52 7.64 20.94
CA GLN A 42 -6.24 8.18 19.60
C GLN A 42 -7.53 8.34 18.75
N GLY A 43 -7.43 9.20 17.73
CA GLY A 43 -8.56 9.74 16.95
C GLY A 43 -9.29 8.74 16.05
N LEU A 44 -10.21 9.24 15.22
CA LEU A 44 -10.95 8.46 14.23
C LEU A 44 -10.55 8.87 12.81
N TYR A 45 -10.63 7.93 11.86
CA TYR A 45 -10.34 8.17 10.44
C TYR A 45 -11.53 7.72 9.56
N LEU A 46 -11.72 8.38 8.41
CA LEU A 46 -12.97 8.32 7.64
C LEU A 46 -12.69 8.53 6.14
N SER A 47 -13.33 7.78 5.23
CA SER A 47 -13.11 7.88 3.77
C SER A 47 -14.37 7.53 2.96
N LEU A 48 -14.54 8.11 1.75
CA LEU A 48 -15.79 8.12 0.97
C LEU A 48 -15.56 8.15 -0.57
N ASN A 49 -15.16 7.04 -1.18
CA ASN A 49 -14.77 7.03 -2.61
C ASN A 49 -15.94 7.18 -3.61
N ARG A 50 -15.91 8.27 -4.39
CA ARG A 50 -16.60 8.56 -5.68
C ARG A 50 -18.13 8.78 -5.71
N PHE A 51 -18.52 9.74 -6.54
CA PHE A 51 -19.81 9.86 -7.25
C PHE A 51 -19.54 10.27 -8.72
N LYS A 52 -20.55 10.22 -9.59
CA LYS A 52 -20.54 10.65 -11.01
C LYS A 52 -21.93 11.22 -11.32
N ASP A 53 -22.02 12.40 -11.93
CA ASP A 53 -23.29 13.11 -12.17
C ASP A 53 -23.79 12.94 -13.61
N GLU A 54 -25.11 12.88 -13.78
CA GLU A 54 -25.81 13.26 -15.02
C GLU A 54 -27.04 14.13 -14.68
N ALA A 55 -27.24 15.20 -15.46
CA ALA A 55 -28.24 16.23 -15.21
C ALA A 55 -29.49 16.09 -16.13
N PRO A 56 -30.68 16.56 -15.72
CA PRO A 56 -31.95 16.01 -16.21
C PRO A 56 -32.75 16.93 -17.15
N SER A 57 -33.87 16.44 -17.68
CA SER A 57 -34.90 17.24 -18.34
C SER A 57 -36.24 17.28 -17.57
N SER A 58 -37.02 18.35 -17.79
CA SER A 58 -38.41 18.58 -17.34
C SER A 58 -38.72 18.79 -15.82
N SER A 59 -38.64 20.06 -15.42
CA SER A 59 -39.59 20.82 -14.57
C SER A 59 -40.64 20.11 -13.67
N ARG A 60 -40.65 20.48 -12.37
CA ARG A 60 -41.78 21.18 -11.71
C ARG A 60 -41.37 21.78 -10.34
N ARG A 61 -41.98 22.91 -9.96
CA ARG A 61 -41.68 23.67 -8.72
C ARG A 61 -42.44 23.14 -7.49
N GLY A 62 -41.82 23.24 -6.31
CA GLY A 62 -42.50 23.59 -5.05
C GLY A 62 -42.79 22.46 -4.04
N LYS A 63 -41.81 22.16 -3.19
CA LYS A 63 -41.95 21.69 -1.78
C LYS A 63 -40.62 21.96 -1.04
N ARG A 64 -40.67 22.32 0.25
CA ARG A 64 -39.46 22.47 1.09
C ARG A 64 -38.97 21.09 1.60
N PRO A 65 -37.67 20.89 1.82
CA PRO A 65 -37.11 19.61 2.28
C PRO A 65 -37.43 19.31 3.74
N ARG A 66 -37.33 18.02 4.10
CA ARG A 66 -37.11 17.50 5.46
C ARG A 66 -36.25 16.24 5.33
N LEU A 67 -35.22 16.09 6.17
CA LEU A 67 -34.44 14.85 6.23
C LEU A 67 -35.12 13.81 7.16
N ARG A 68 -34.61 12.59 7.09
CA ARG A 68 -34.89 11.51 8.06
C ARG A 68 -33.56 10.86 8.44
N CYS A 69 -33.39 10.54 9.72
CA CYS A 69 -32.21 9.92 10.28
C CYS A 69 -32.67 8.75 11.13
N ASP A 70 -32.17 7.57 10.83
CA ASP A 70 -32.36 6.38 11.64
C ASP A 70 -31.02 6.07 12.33
N ILE A 71 -31.04 6.11 13.66
CA ILE A 71 -29.88 5.86 14.53
C ILE A 71 -30.08 4.46 15.11
N SER A 72 -29.43 3.47 14.51
CA SER A 72 -29.37 2.11 15.02
C SER A 72 -28.14 1.92 15.91
N ASP A 73 -28.42 1.64 17.18
CA ASP A 73 -27.49 1.27 18.25
C ASP A 73 -26.61 2.38 18.89
N ALA A 74 -26.40 2.24 20.20
CA ALA A 74 -25.94 3.30 21.11
C ALA A 74 -24.49 3.12 21.60
N HIS A 75 -23.65 2.43 20.83
CA HIS A 75 -22.24 2.17 21.15
C HIS A 75 -21.27 2.66 20.04
N GLY A 76 -21.68 3.66 19.25
CA GLY A 76 -20.92 4.13 18.09
C GLY A 76 -21.18 5.57 17.64
N MET A 77 -21.31 6.56 18.55
CA MET A 77 -21.32 7.99 18.15
C MET A 77 -19.95 8.45 17.66
N ARG A 78 -19.60 8.05 16.43
CA ARG A 78 -18.36 8.45 15.73
C ARG A 78 -18.52 8.35 14.20
N LEU A 79 -19.73 8.58 13.67
CA LEU A 79 -20.00 8.74 12.24
C LEU A 79 -21.42 9.30 12.01
N CYS A 80 -21.55 10.46 11.37
CA CYS A 80 -22.81 10.97 10.83
C CYS A 80 -22.67 11.11 9.30
N ARG A 81 -23.25 10.18 8.54
CA ARG A 81 -23.31 10.25 7.08
C ARG A 81 -24.54 11.01 6.63
N TRP A 82 -24.35 11.96 5.72
CA TRP A 82 -25.42 12.70 5.06
C TRP A 82 -25.60 12.19 3.63
N TRP A 83 -26.84 12.09 3.17
CA TRP A 83 -27.21 11.68 1.82
C TRP A 83 -28.24 12.66 1.23
N LEU A 84 -28.17 12.90 -0.07
CA LEU A 84 -29.08 13.80 -0.79
C LEU A 84 -29.31 13.26 -2.21
N LEU A 85 -30.46 12.62 -2.45
CA LEU A 85 -30.82 12.03 -3.74
C LEU A 85 -32.35 12.08 -3.98
N ARG A 86 -32.78 11.89 -5.23
CA ARG A 86 -34.14 12.15 -5.73
C ARG A 86 -34.92 10.85 -6.03
N CYS A 87 -36.17 11.05 -6.46
CA CYS A 87 -37.13 10.10 -7.08
C CYS A 87 -38.00 9.28 -6.11
N SER A 88 -39.26 8.92 -6.44
CA SER A 88 -40.20 9.50 -7.43
C SER A 88 -41.63 8.97 -7.22
N GLY A 89 -42.65 9.85 -7.21
CA GLY A 89 -44.07 9.48 -7.10
C GLY A 89 -44.55 9.24 -5.64
N ALA A 90 -45.83 9.45 -5.27
CA ALA A 90 -46.96 10.04 -6.00
C ALA A 90 -47.99 10.71 -5.04
N SER A 91 -48.94 11.48 -5.60
CA SER A 91 -50.11 12.12 -4.96
C SER A 91 -49.90 13.40 -4.09
N ARG A 92 -51.02 14.06 -3.72
CA ARG A 92 -51.17 15.48 -3.28
C ARG A 92 -52.35 15.58 -2.26
N PRO A 93 -52.58 16.70 -1.50
CA PRO A 93 -52.42 18.14 -1.84
C PRO A 93 -51.29 18.85 -1.03
N ALA A 94 -51.33 20.03 -0.37
CA ALA A 94 -52.35 21.07 -0.06
C ALA A 94 -51.73 22.47 0.26
N SER A 95 -52.55 23.41 0.75
CA SER A 95 -52.29 24.84 1.10
C SER A 95 -51.97 25.03 2.62
N SER A 96 -51.50 26.18 3.17
CA SER A 96 -51.56 27.62 2.80
C SER A 96 -50.48 28.49 3.52
N THR A 97 -50.33 29.79 3.13
CA THR A 97 -49.79 30.98 3.90
C THR A 97 -48.37 30.93 4.55
N ALA A 98 -47.37 31.78 4.24
CA ALA A 98 -47.20 33.27 4.41
C ALA A 98 -47.01 33.71 5.88
N CYS A 99 -46.17 34.69 6.30
CA CYS A 99 -45.29 35.74 5.67
C CYS A 99 -43.76 35.46 5.94
N VAL A 100 -42.69 36.26 5.75
CA VAL A 100 -42.34 37.68 5.39
C VAL A 100 -42.32 38.77 6.49
N VAL A 101 -41.11 39.22 6.93
CA VAL A 101 -40.67 40.56 7.45
C VAL A 101 -39.12 40.69 7.26
N GLU A 102 -38.58 41.92 7.18
CA GLU A 102 -37.17 42.27 6.82
C GLU A 102 -36.13 42.24 7.97
N ALA A 103 -34.89 42.66 7.66
CA ALA A 103 -33.77 42.84 8.59
C ALA A 103 -33.30 44.31 8.64
N THR A 104 -32.93 44.80 9.83
CA THR A 104 -32.21 46.07 10.04
C THR A 104 -31.19 45.96 11.17
N SER A 105 -30.20 46.84 11.17
CA SER A 105 -29.01 46.84 12.03
C SER A 105 -29.24 47.28 13.48
N ALA A 106 -28.48 46.70 14.40
CA ALA A 106 -27.99 47.36 15.61
C ALA A 106 -26.78 46.60 16.21
N SER A 107 -25.85 47.32 16.83
CA SER A 107 -24.75 46.74 17.61
C SER A 107 -25.24 46.15 18.93
N GLY A 108 -24.96 44.87 19.22
CA GLY A 108 -25.24 44.27 20.51
C GLY A 108 -24.63 42.89 20.69
N THR A 109 -23.91 42.69 21.80
CA THR A 109 -23.34 41.40 22.21
C THR A 109 -24.42 40.46 22.76
N ALA A 110 -25.27 39.95 21.86
CA ALA A 110 -26.34 39.01 22.16
C ALA A 110 -25.80 37.61 22.50
N GLY A 111 -25.17 37.47 23.67
CA GLY A 111 -24.68 36.20 24.18
C GLY A 111 -25.82 35.22 24.43
N LEU A 112 -26.01 34.27 23.50
CA LEU A 112 -26.98 33.18 23.60
C LEU A 112 -26.67 32.32 24.85
N ARG A 113 -27.47 32.50 25.91
CA ARG A 113 -27.34 31.73 27.16
C ARG A 113 -27.68 30.26 26.92
N LEU A 114 -26.64 29.41 26.97
CA LEU A 114 -26.75 27.97 26.88
C LEU A 114 -27.69 27.37 27.95
N PRO A 115 -28.47 26.32 27.62
CA PRO A 115 -29.19 25.53 28.62
C PRO A 115 -28.20 24.83 29.58
N PRO A 116 -28.31 24.96 30.92
CA PRO A 116 -27.29 24.48 31.88
C PRO A 116 -27.07 22.96 31.98
N LYS A 117 -27.61 22.14 31.07
CA LYS A 117 -27.65 20.67 31.18
C LYS A 117 -26.94 19.89 30.06
N PHE A 118 -26.41 20.55 29.02
CA PHE A 118 -25.71 19.87 27.91
C PHE A 118 -24.18 20.09 27.89
N SER A 119 -23.64 21.07 28.61
CA SER A 119 -22.24 21.50 28.54
C SER A 119 -21.20 20.58 29.20
N LYS A 120 -21.50 19.28 29.40
CA LYS A 120 -20.64 18.34 30.15
C LYS A 120 -20.36 16.98 29.49
N TYR A 121 -20.99 16.67 28.35
CA TYR A 121 -20.97 15.31 27.78
C TYR A 121 -20.65 15.19 26.28
N MET A 122 -20.23 16.28 25.63
CA MET A 122 -19.64 16.23 24.27
C MET A 122 -18.35 17.05 24.22
N ALA A 123 -17.24 16.36 24.53
CA ALA A 123 -15.88 16.76 24.17
C ALA A 123 -15.28 15.63 23.31
N CYS A 124 -16.02 15.21 22.28
CA CYS A 124 -15.65 14.14 21.38
C CYS A 124 -15.28 14.76 20.03
N PRO A 125 -14.03 14.62 19.56
CA PRO A 125 -13.60 15.28 18.35
C PRO A 125 -14.25 14.67 17.10
N LEU A 126 -14.62 15.56 16.19
CA LEU A 126 -15.17 15.22 14.87
C LEU A 126 -14.07 15.25 13.80
N SER A 127 -14.18 14.34 12.85
CA SER A 127 -13.44 14.37 11.59
C SER A 127 -14.45 14.47 10.44
N VAL A 128 -14.22 15.39 9.51
CA VAL A 128 -15.15 15.70 8.41
C VAL A 128 -14.46 15.46 7.06
N CYS A 129 -15.08 14.62 6.22
CA CYS A 129 -14.53 14.28 4.91
C CYS A 129 -15.45 14.73 3.76
N CYS A 130 -14.99 15.70 2.96
CA CYS A 130 -15.74 16.26 1.83
C CYS A 130 -15.17 15.78 0.48
N TRP A 131 -16.04 15.48 -0.49
CA TRP A 131 -15.64 14.96 -1.80
C TRP A 131 -16.26 15.73 -2.97
N GLY A 132 -15.45 16.04 -3.98
CA GLY A 132 -15.84 16.84 -5.16
C GLY A 132 -15.94 16.02 -6.45
N ASN A 133 -17.03 16.19 -7.21
CA ASN A 133 -17.31 15.46 -8.44
C ASN A 133 -16.54 16.04 -9.65
N ARG A 134 -16.34 15.25 -10.72
CA ARG A 134 -15.50 15.58 -11.89
C ARG A 134 -16.29 16.08 -13.11
N HIS A 135 -17.62 16.15 -13.06
CA HIS A 135 -18.48 16.47 -14.20
C HIS A 135 -19.67 17.38 -13.83
N ALA A 136 -19.45 18.70 -13.75
CA ALA A 136 -20.53 19.68 -13.62
C ALA A 136 -20.23 20.92 -14.49
N SER A 137 -21.14 21.27 -15.41
CA SER A 137 -21.01 22.40 -16.32
C SER A 137 -21.70 23.66 -15.78
N ALA A 138 -21.22 24.84 -16.19
CA ALA A 138 -21.63 26.11 -15.63
C ALA A 138 -23.03 26.57 -16.11
N ALA A 139 -24.10 26.23 -15.37
CA ALA A 139 -25.46 26.63 -15.71
C ALA A 139 -26.44 26.77 -14.51
N ALA A 140 -26.14 27.61 -13.51
CA ALA A 140 -27.13 28.06 -12.53
C ALA A 140 -26.76 29.38 -11.83
N LYS A 141 -27.28 30.52 -12.32
CA LYS A 141 -27.55 31.69 -11.46
C LYS A 141 -28.96 31.55 -10.90
N ASN A 142 -29.11 31.53 -9.57
CA ASN A 142 -30.21 32.15 -8.81
C ASN A 142 -30.06 31.89 -7.31
N GLU A 143 -30.43 32.89 -6.52
CA GLU A 143 -30.29 32.90 -5.07
C GLU A 143 -31.50 32.24 -4.37
N THR A 144 -31.25 31.28 -3.47
CA THR A 144 -32.09 31.00 -2.28
C THR A 144 -31.26 30.18 -1.30
N ALA A 145 -31.07 30.66 -0.06
CA ALA A 145 -30.24 29.99 0.96
C ALA A 145 -30.73 28.56 1.32
N SER A 146 -29.78 27.64 1.48
CA SER A 146 -30.02 26.22 1.72
C SER A 146 -29.93 25.80 3.21
N SER A 147 -31.04 25.83 3.94
CA SER A 147 -31.10 25.25 5.29
C SER A 147 -31.17 23.71 5.26
N ILE A 148 -30.12 23.06 5.76
CA ILE A 148 -30.10 21.63 6.11
C ILE A 148 -30.71 21.49 7.52
N ASP A 149 -31.53 20.47 7.81
CA ASP A 149 -32.27 20.32 9.10
C ASP A 149 -32.08 18.90 9.67
N VAL A 150 -31.41 18.76 10.83
CA VAL A 150 -31.03 17.43 11.35
C VAL A 150 -32.23 16.72 12.00
N PRO A 151 -32.55 15.46 11.65
CA PRO A 151 -33.66 14.76 12.29
C PRO A 151 -33.30 14.34 13.73
N ARG A 152 -34.12 14.79 14.70
CA ARG A 152 -33.96 14.72 16.17
C ARG A 152 -33.07 15.80 16.83
N LEU A 153 -32.31 16.60 16.07
CA LEU A 153 -31.65 17.81 16.55
C LEU A 153 -32.10 18.98 15.67
N ARG A 154 -33.00 19.85 16.15
CA ARG A 154 -33.43 21.02 15.35
C ARG A 154 -32.31 22.05 15.25
N CYS A 155 -31.36 21.79 14.37
CA CYS A 155 -30.24 22.65 14.08
C CYS A 155 -29.76 22.44 12.64
N SER A 156 -29.16 23.48 12.08
CA SER A 156 -28.53 23.51 10.77
C SER A 156 -27.15 22.87 10.76
N LEU A 157 -26.58 22.68 9.56
CA LEU A 157 -25.17 22.26 9.44
C LEU A 157 -24.25 23.27 10.14
N GLY A 158 -24.46 24.58 9.98
CA GLY A 158 -23.69 25.62 10.67
C GLY A 158 -23.82 25.55 12.19
N GLU A 159 -25.02 25.32 12.72
CA GLU A 159 -25.20 25.10 14.16
C GLU A 159 -24.56 23.79 14.64
N LEU A 160 -24.62 22.70 13.86
CA LEU A 160 -23.97 21.43 14.20
C LEU A 160 -22.44 21.54 14.20
N LEU A 161 -21.87 22.32 13.28
CA LEU A 161 -20.45 22.71 13.29
C LEU A 161 -20.11 23.63 14.48
N SER A 162 -21.09 24.36 15.04
CA SER A 162 -20.91 25.16 16.26
C SER A 162 -21.05 24.36 17.58
N PHE A 163 -21.54 23.11 17.53
CA PHE A 163 -21.81 22.30 18.72
C PHE A 163 -20.67 21.37 19.16
N GLY A 164 -19.55 21.30 18.43
CA GLY A 164 -18.41 20.47 18.84
C GLY A 164 -17.12 20.75 18.09
N CYS A 165 -15.98 20.54 18.79
CA CYS A 165 -14.66 20.70 18.20
C CYS A 165 -14.43 19.67 17.08
N ILE A 166 -14.20 20.15 15.87
CA ILE A 166 -13.66 19.35 14.78
C ILE A 166 -12.13 19.37 14.92
N GLU A 167 -11.48 18.23 15.07
CA GLU A 167 -10.01 18.16 15.10
C GLU A 167 -9.43 18.15 13.68
N CYS A 168 -10.07 17.46 12.73
CA CYS A 168 -9.51 17.22 11.39
C CYS A 168 -10.54 17.38 10.26
N VAL A 169 -10.18 18.10 9.20
CA VAL A 169 -10.97 18.25 7.97
C VAL A 169 -10.18 17.69 6.78
N GLU A 170 -10.71 16.68 6.09
CA GLU A 170 -10.11 16.11 4.87
C GLU A 170 -11.00 16.35 3.64
N ILE A 171 -10.41 16.83 2.54
CA ILE A 171 -11.13 17.21 1.32
C ILE A 171 -10.48 16.51 0.12
N ASN A 172 -11.18 15.54 -0.49
CA ASN A 172 -10.67 14.71 -1.58
C ASN A 172 -11.54 14.91 -2.84
N GLY A 173 -11.07 15.69 -3.82
CA GLY A 173 -11.91 16.07 -4.96
C GLY A 173 -11.12 16.51 -6.19
N SER A 174 -11.22 15.76 -7.28
CA SER A 174 -10.43 16.01 -8.50
C SER A 174 -10.74 17.31 -9.26
N ALA A 175 -11.74 18.06 -8.84
CA ALA A 175 -11.95 19.48 -9.10
C ALA A 175 -12.98 20.03 -8.09
N LEU A 176 -12.76 21.20 -7.50
CA LEU A 176 -13.77 21.89 -6.66
C LEU A 176 -14.52 22.95 -7.48
N CYS A 177 -15.23 22.53 -8.53
CA CYS A 177 -16.16 23.39 -9.27
C CYS A 177 -17.21 22.60 -10.09
N PRO A 178 -18.49 23.05 -10.16
CA PRO A 178 -19.17 24.02 -9.28
C PRO A 178 -20.52 23.51 -8.74
N THR A 179 -20.64 23.38 -7.41
CA THR A 179 -21.82 23.79 -6.61
C THR A 179 -21.62 23.46 -5.11
N PRO A 180 -22.02 24.34 -4.17
CA PRO A 180 -22.04 25.80 -4.19
C PRO A 180 -20.97 26.41 -3.25
N LEU A 181 -20.76 27.74 -3.29
CA LEU A 181 -19.78 28.46 -2.45
C LEU A 181 -20.05 28.40 -0.93
N GLU A 182 -21.16 27.81 -0.49
CA GLU A 182 -21.56 27.84 0.92
C GLU A 182 -20.75 26.85 1.79
N TRP A 183 -20.30 25.71 1.27
CA TRP A 183 -19.81 24.60 2.12
C TRP A 183 -18.51 24.90 2.87
N LEU A 184 -17.51 25.49 2.19
CA LEU A 184 -16.29 25.93 2.86
C LEU A 184 -16.54 27.16 3.74
N SER A 185 -17.53 28.02 3.42
CA SER A 185 -17.93 29.10 4.33
C SER A 185 -18.62 28.59 5.61
N TYR A 186 -19.38 27.49 5.56
CA TYR A 186 -19.93 26.85 6.75
C TYR A 186 -18.82 26.18 7.58
N LEU A 187 -17.83 25.54 6.94
CA LEU A 187 -16.63 25.07 7.63
C LEU A 187 -15.79 26.23 8.18
N ALA A 188 -15.84 27.42 7.59
CA ALA A 188 -15.25 28.65 8.13
C ALA A 188 -16.04 29.26 9.32
N VAL A 189 -17.08 28.58 9.82
CA VAL A 189 -17.70 28.83 11.13
C VAL A 189 -17.28 27.78 12.17
N ALA A 190 -16.60 26.71 11.77
CA ALA A 190 -16.13 25.65 12.67
C ALA A 190 -14.86 26.08 13.43
N HIS A 191 -15.04 26.65 14.61
CA HIS A 191 -13.93 26.84 15.56
C HIS A 191 -13.46 25.48 16.11
N GLY A 192 -12.16 25.19 16.03
CA GLY A 192 -11.58 23.97 16.62
C GLY A 192 -10.57 23.23 15.74
N VAL A 193 -10.62 23.42 14.42
CA VAL A 193 -9.81 22.63 13.45
C VAL A 193 -8.33 22.72 13.77
N GLU A 194 -7.69 21.59 14.10
CA GLU A 194 -6.24 21.46 14.34
C GLU A 194 -5.52 20.90 13.09
N GLU A 195 -6.17 20.06 12.29
CA GLU A 195 -5.65 19.54 11.02
C GLU A 195 -6.57 19.85 9.82
N LEU A 196 -5.95 20.23 8.70
CA LEU A 196 -6.59 20.40 7.39
C LEU A 196 -5.84 19.57 6.35
N ARG A 197 -6.55 18.80 5.53
CA ARG A 197 -5.97 17.95 4.48
C ARG A 197 -6.76 18.14 3.19
N ILE A 198 -6.11 18.49 2.07
CA ILE A 198 -6.78 18.77 0.79
C ILE A 198 -6.06 18.10 -0.37
N LYS A 199 -6.74 17.20 -1.07
CA LYS A 199 -6.23 16.45 -2.24
C LYS A 199 -7.14 16.73 -3.42
N ALA A 200 -6.77 17.77 -4.17
CA ALA A 200 -7.59 18.35 -5.22
C ALA A 200 -6.71 18.91 -6.36
N SER A 201 -7.29 19.17 -7.54
CA SER A 201 -6.58 19.87 -8.62
C SER A 201 -6.62 21.39 -8.47
N ALA A 202 -7.72 21.90 -7.90
CA ALA A 202 -7.99 23.31 -7.68
C ALA A 202 -8.89 23.47 -6.45
N VAL A 203 -8.71 24.58 -5.74
CA VAL A 203 -9.50 25.00 -4.57
C VAL A 203 -9.97 26.45 -4.80
N PRO A 204 -11.22 26.83 -4.51
CA PRO A 204 -11.63 28.23 -4.59
C PRO A 204 -10.84 29.05 -3.57
N LEU A 205 -10.17 30.12 -4.02
CA LEU A 205 -9.22 30.84 -3.19
C LEU A 205 -9.88 31.51 -1.98
N ASN A 206 -11.00 32.21 -2.19
CA ASN A 206 -11.72 32.93 -1.12
C ASN A 206 -12.18 31.97 -0.01
N ASP A 207 -12.62 30.78 -0.41
CA ASP A 207 -13.06 29.72 0.49
C ASP A 207 -11.90 29.22 1.37
N LEU A 208 -10.73 28.94 0.77
CA LEU A 208 -9.51 28.58 1.49
C LEU A 208 -9.03 29.70 2.44
N LEU A 209 -9.06 30.95 1.98
CA LEU A 209 -8.71 32.13 2.80
C LEU A 209 -9.66 32.30 3.99
N SER A 210 -10.96 32.03 3.83
CA SER A 210 -11.94 32.11 4.92
C SER A 210 -11.70 31.03 5.99
N LEU A 211 -11.44 29.79 5.56
CA LEU A 211 -11.15 28.65 6.44
C LEU A 211 -9.84 28.83 7.22
N LEU A 212 -8.81 29.40 6.57
CA LEU A 212 -7.54 29.72 7.24
C LEU A 212 -7.72 30.82 8.30
N ARG A 213 -8.56 31.83 8.05
CA ARG A 213 -8.86 32.89 9.03
C ARG A 213 -9.70 32.38 10.21
N SER A 214 -10.74 31.57 9.97
CA SER A 214 -11.63 31.06 11.02
C SER A 214 -10.92 30.13 12.01
N SER A 215 -9.97 29.34 11.50
CA SER A 215 -9.24 28.30 12.23
C SER A 215 -7.85 28.76 12.68
N ALA A 216 -7.48 30.03 12.46
CA ALA A 216 -6.16 30.59 12.74
C ALA A 216 -5.66 30.39 14.19
N ALA A 217 -6.60 30.27 15.15
CA ALA A 217 -6.30 30.06 16.56
C ALA A 217 -6.05 28.59 16.93
N THR A 218 -6.42 27.62 16.09
CA THR A 218 -6.38 26.18 16.39
C THR A 218 -5.57 25.36 15.39
N LEU A 219 -5.47 25.82 14.13
CA LEU A 219 -4.88 25.06 13.04
C LEU A 219 -3.36 24.88 13.21
N ARG A 220 -2.93 23.62 13.32
CA ARG A 220 -1.53 23.20 13.48
C ARG A 220 -0.97 22.51 12.25
N VAL A 221 -1.77 21.71 11.54
CA VAL A 221 -1.30 20.90 10.41
C VAL A 221 -2.09 21.21 9.15
N VAL A 222 -1.40 21.42 8.04
CA VAL A 222 -2.00 21.61 6.70
C VAL A 222 -1.31 20.70 5.69
N GLU A 223 -2.03 19.70 5.18
CA GLU A 223 -1.60 18.80 4.10
C GLU A 223 -2.31 19.20 2.80
N MET A 224 -1.56 19.42 1.71
CA MET A 224 -2.12 19.77 0.40
C MET A 224 -1.44 18.98 -0.71
N THR A 225 -2.20 18.38 -1.63
CA THR A 225 -1.67 17.51 -2.69
C THR A 225 -2.26 17.83 -4.06
N ALA A 226 -1.38 18.05 -5.05
CA ALA A 226 -1.68 18.30 -6.47
C ALA A 226 -2.47 19.59 -6.78
N ILE A 227 -2.43 20.57 -5.87
CA ILE A 227 -3.22 21.81 -5.92
C ILE A 227 -2.43 22.95 -6.58
N ALA A 228 -3.09 23.71 -7.46
CA ALA A 228 -2.63 25.03 -7.87
C ALA A 228 -2.93 26.08 -6.78
N LEU A 229 -1.91 26.75 -6.26
CA LEU A 229 -2.00 27.89 -5.33
C LEU A 229 -1.58 29.20 -6.02
N PRO A 230 -2.00 30.37 -5.51
CA PRO A 230 -1.58 31.66 -6.08
C PRO A 230 -0.28 32.20 -5.46
N GLN A 231 -0.14 32.09 -4.14
CA GLN A 231 1.00 32.56 -3.34
C GLN A 231 1.05 31.76 -2.04
N LEU A 232 2.22 31.66 -1.40
CA LEU A 232 2.39 30.93 -0.14
C LEU A 232 1.99 31.76 1.08
N GLN A 233 1.94 33.10 0.94
CA GLN A 233 1.58 34.04 1.99
C GLN A 233 0.19 33.78 2.60
N ILE A 234 -0.70 33.05 1.91
CA ILE A 234 -2.03 32.69 2.42
C ILE A 234 -1.97 31.96 3.77
N PHE A 235 -0.92 31.17 4.03
CA PHE A 235 -0.80 30.43 5.29
C PHE A 235 -0.46 31.34 6.49
N ALA A 236 0.06 32.55 6.28
CA ALA A 236 0.32 33.52 7.34
C ALA A 236 -0.97 33.96 8.09
N LEU A 237 -2.15 33.70 7.51
CA LEU A 237 -3.45 33.87 8.16
C LEU A 237 -3.65 32.91 9.36
N ALA A 238 -2.91 31.80 9.42
CA ALA A 238 -2.93 30.82 10.49
C ALA A 238 -1.52 30.64 11.11
N PRO A 239 -1.02 31.60 11.90
CA PRO A 239 0.37 31.63 12.39
C PRO A 239 0.72 30.53 13.42
N ARG A 240 -0.24 29.68 13.79
CA ARG A 240 -0.07 28.53 14.69
C ARG A 240 0.25 27.21 13.98
N ILE A 241 0.37 27.20 12.64
CA ILE A 241 0.76 26.01 11.88
C ILE A 241 2.14 25.51 12.34
N GLU A 242 2.18 24.32 12.94
CA GLU A 242 3.37 23.57 13.33
C GLU A 242 3.85 22.65 12.19
N GLY A 243 2.97 22.26 11.25
CA GLY A 243 3.30 21.38 10.12
C GLY A 243 2.61 21.77 8.81
N LEU A 244 3.38 22.03 7.75
CA LEU A 244 2.88 22.35 6.41
C LEU A 244 3.42 21.32 5.42
N LEU A 245 2.53 20.60 4.71
CA LEU A 245 2.86 19.41 3.91
C LEU A 245 2.32 19.53 2.48
N LEU A 246 3.01 20.30 1.65
CA LEU A 246 2.67 20.58 0.25
C LEU A 246 3.31 19.53 -0.67
N HIS A 247 2.51 18.84 -1.47
CA HIS A 247 2.95 17.77 -2.37
C HIS A 247 2.45 18.04 -3.79
N ASP A 248 3.35 18.05 -4.79
CA ASP A 248 3.02 18.33 -6.20
C ASP A 248 2.26 19.66 -6.40
N VAL A 249 2.45 20.65 -5.51
CA VAL A 249 1.76 21.95 -5.56
C VAL A 249 2.45 22.88 -6.55
N THR A 250 1.67 23.55 -7.40
CA THR A 250 2.16 24.58 -8.34
C THR A 250 1.74 25.96 -7.85
N VAL A 251 2.67 26.90 -7.74
CA VAL A 251 2.34 28.27 -7.30
C VAL A 251 2.38 29.22 -8.51
N HIS A 252 1.22 29.78 -8.86
CA HIS A 252 1.03 30.57 -10.08
C HIS A 252 0.95 32.08 -9.76
N PRO A 253 1.93 32.91 -10.14
CA PRO A 253 2.05 34.31 -9.72
C PRO A 253 1.11 35.27 -10.51
N HIS A 254 -0.13 34.87 -10.76
CA HIS A 254 -1.05 35.51 -11.72
C HIS A 254 -2.45 35.83 -11.16
N SER A 255 -2.66 35.77 -9.85
CA SER A 255 -3.84 36.38 -9.21
C SER A 255 -3.41 37.33 -8.09
N VAL A 256 -3.40 38.63 -8.40
CA VAL A 256 -3.22 39.68 -7.39
C VAL A 256 -4.44 39.67 -6.47
N VAL A 257 -4.23 39.31 -5.21
CA VAL A 257 -5.18 39.59 -4.13
C VAL A 257 -4.53 40.66 -3.26
N ALA A 258 -5.01 41.90 -3.36
CA ALA A 258 -4.61 42.95 -2.45
C ALA A 258 -5.08 42.59 -1.04
N VAL A 259 -4.13 42.34 -0.13
CA VAL A 259 -4.42 42.39 1.30
C VAL A 259 -4.37 43.85 1.69
N GLU A 260 -5.54 44.49 1.72
CA GLU A 260 -5.67 45.89 2.12
C GLU A 260 -5.29 46.03 3.60
N ASN A 261 -4.12 46.63 3.84
CA ASN A 261 -3.74 47.20 5.12
C ASN A 261 -4.11 48.69 5.08
N GLU A 262 -4.83 49.16 6.09
CA GLU A 262 -5.25 50.57 6.16
C GLU A 262 -4.07 51.51 6.49
N GLU A 263 -4.10 52.68 5.84
CA GLU A 263 -3.38 53.94 6.12
C GLU A 263 -1.84 53.95 6.26
N GLY A 264 -1.18 54.65 5.33
CA GLY A 264 0.24 55.03 5.42
C GLY A 264 0.72 55.79 4.18
N GLN A 265 0.62 57.12 4.17
CA GLN A 265 1.05 57.93 3.02
C GLN A 265 2.58 58.03 2.90
N GLY A 266 3.11 57.82 1.68
CA GLY A 266 4.51 58.05 1.37
C GLY A 266 4.78 58.01 -0.14
N ASN A 267 5.11 59.17 -0.74
CA ASN A 267 5.38 59.27 -2.17
C ASN A 267 6.75 58.67 -2.53
N GLY A 268 6.74 57.55 -3.25
CA GLY A 268 7.90 57.00 -3.96
C GLY A 268 7.41 56.23 -5.19
N GLN A 269 8.13 56.32 -6.31
CA GLN A 269 7.78 55.54 -7.50
C GLN A 269 7.96 54.04 -7.20
N PRO A 270 6.94 53.20 -7.39
CA PRO A 270 7.10 51.76 -7.22
C PRO A 270 7.98 51.21 -8.34
N THR A 271 9.13 50.65 -7.98
CA THR A 271 9.85 49.74 -8.86
C THR A 271 8.97 48.53 -9.17
N PRO A 272 9.03 47.96 -10.39
CA PRO A 272 8.16 46.85 -10.75
C PRO A 272 8.42 45.66 -9.81
N PRO A 273 7.40 45.13 -9.11
CA PRO A 273 7.60 44.05 -8.16
C PRO A 273 8.12 42.81 -8.88
N SER A 274 9.17 42.19 -8.32
CA SER A 274 9.80 41.00 -8.90
C SER A 274 8.84 39.80 -8.72
N ASN A 275 8.02 39.60 -9.76
CA ASN A 275 6.72 38.94 -9.72
C ASN A 275 6.81 37.40 -9.70
N ARG A 276 7.29 36.86 -8.57
CA ARG A 276 7.40 35.42 -8.28
C ARG A 276 6.99 35.15 -6.84
N ALA A 277 6.28 34.06 -6.60
CA ALA A 277 6.00 33.58 -5.24
C ALA A 277 7.27 32.97 -4.63
N ARG A 278 7.52 33.22 -3.34
CA ARG A 278 8.80 32.95 -2.68
C ARG A 278 8.61 32.17 -1.39
N LEU A 279 9.63 31.42 -0.97
CA LEU A 279 9.63 30.79 0.36
C LEU A 279 9.72 31.82 1.52
N SER A 280 10.15 33.05 1.26
CA SER A 280 10.08 34.16 2.22
C SER A 280 8.66 34.50 2.66
N ASP A 281 7.62 34.15 1.90
CA ASP A 281 6.22 34.22 2.31
C ASP A 281 5.95 33.42 3.60
N LEU A 282 6.62 32.27 3.78
CA LEU A 282 6.40 31.36 4.90
C LEU A 282 7.11 31.82 6.19
N ALA A 283 7.96 32.84 6.13
CA ALA A 283 8.71 33.36 7.29
C ALA A 283 7.81 33.88 8.43
N ALA A 284 6.53 34.15 8.16
CA ALA A 284 5.53 34.50 9.16
C ALA A 284 5.14 33.32 10.07
N LEU A 285 5.36 32.07 9.65
CA LEU A 285 4.99 30.86 10.39
C LEU A 285 6.02 30.52 11.48
N GLN A 286 6.12 31.40 12.49
CA GLN A 286 7.09 31.29 13.59
C GLN A 286 6.91 30.05 14.49
N GLN A 287 5.83 29.27 14.33
CA GLN A 287 5.61 27.99 15.02
C GLN A 287 5.94 26.75 14.17
N LEU A 288 6.32 26.93 12.90
CA LEU A 288 6.52 25.83 11.96
C LEU A 288 7.69 24.92 12.37
N ARG A 289 7.38 23.66 12.67
CA ARG A 289 8.34 22.60 13.02
C ARG A 289 8.65 21.66 11.85
N ARG A 290 7.70 21.45 10.94
CA ARG A 290 7.89 20.63 9.75
C ARG A 290 7.37 21.34 8.51
N LEU A 291 8.20 21.38 7.48
CA LEU A 291 7.81 21.77 6.13
C LEU A 291 8.13 20.62 5.18
N ASP A 292 7.12 20.18 4.42
CA ASP A 292 7.30 19.36 3.23
C ASP A 292 6.79 20.16 2.03
N MET A 293 7.59 20.24 0.98
CA MET A 293 7.27 20.84 -0.31
C MET A 293 7.55 19.87 -1.46
N THR A 294 7.54 18.55 -1.23
CA THR A 294 7.95 17.54 -2.21
C THR A 294 7.30 17.76 -3.59
N ARG A 295 8.15 17.90 -4.63
CA ARG A 295 7.82 18.17 -6.04
C ARG A 295 7.03 19.46 -6.30
N CYS A 296 7.10 20.44 -5.40
CA CYS A 296 6.44 21.74 -5.61
C CYS A 296 7.20 22.60 -6.64
N LYS A 297 6.45 23.25 -7.53
CA LYS A 297 7.00 24.20 -8.52
C LYS A 297 6.92 25.62 -7.96
N VAL A 298 7.98 26.01 -7.25
CA VAL A 298 8.16 27.31 -6.58
C VAL A 298 9.60 27.78 -6.80
N ASP A 299 9.81 29.09 -6.92
CA ASP A 299 11.14 29.70 -6.94
C ASP A 299 11.68 29.77 -5.50
N LEU A 300 12.71 28.99 -5.20
CA LEU A 300 13.10 28.69 -3.82
C LEU A 300 14.00 29.78 -3.22
N ASP A 301 13.39 30.82 -2.66
CA ASP A 301 14.10 31.77 -1.80
C ASP A 301 14.41 31.13 -0.42
N CYS A 302 15.49 30.36 -0.35
CA CYS A 302 15.93 29.71 0.89
C CYS A 302 16.50 30.70 1.93
N ALA A 303 16.86 31.93 1.55
CA ALA A 303 17.18 32.98 2.52
C ALA A 303 15.95 33.33 3.38
N GLY A 304 14.76 33.30 2.78
CA GLY A 304 13.48 33.52 3.45
C GLY A 304 13.16 32.55 4.59
N ILE A 305 13.27 31.23 4.33
CA ILE A 305 12.87 30.19 5.30
C ILE A 305 13.80 30.12 6.53
N SER A 306 15.03 30.64 6.46
CA SER A 306 15.96 30.71 7.59
C SER A 306 15.37 31.36 8.85
N ARG A 307 14.35 32.22 8.69
CA ARG A 307 13.60 32.90 9.75
C ARG A 307 12.63 32.01 10.52
N CYS A 308 12.35 30.79 10.06
CA CYS A 308 11.49 29.82 10.75
C CYS A 308 12.27 29.09 11.86
N CYS A 309 12.60 29.81 12.94
CA CYS A 309 13.57 29.34 13.95
C CYS A 309 13.19 28.07 14.72
N LEU A 310 11.95 27.57 14.63
CA LEU A 310 11.51 26.32 15.25
C LEU A 310 11.47 25.11 14.29
N LEU A 311 11.86 25.30 13.02
CA LEU A 311 11.82 24.25 12.00
C LEU A 311 12.85 23.16 12.30
N ARG A 312 12.38 21.91 12.35
CA ARG A 312 13.17 20.69 12.62
C ARG A 312 13.29 19.78 11.42
N ALA A 313 12.24 19.65 10.62
CA ALA A 313 12.22 18.78 9.43
C ALA A 313 11.86 19.60 8.19
N LEU A 314 12.71 19.53 7.17
CA LEU A 314 12.57 20.29 5.91
C LEU A 314 12.75 19.35 4.72
N HIS A 315 11.68 19.17 3.93
CA HIS A 315 11.69 18.36 2.72
C HIS A 315 11.48 19.27 1.50
N LEU A 316 12.50 19.38 0.64
CA LEU A 316 12.45 20.11 -0.64
C LEU A 316 12.70 19.14 -1.83
N SER A 317 12.50 17.85 -1.62
CA SER A 317 12.74 16.78 -2.60
C SER A 317 11.96 16.99 -3.90
N GLY A 318 12.64 16.97 -5.05
CA GLY A 318 12.04 17.21 -6.36
C GLY A 318 11.72 18.67 -6.65
N CYS A 319 12.27 19.61 -5.88
CA CYS A 319 12.17 21.06 -6.13
C CYS A 319 13.48 21.60 -6.74
N ASP A 320 13.42 22.81 -7.28
CA ASP A 320 14.52 23.48 -8.00
C ASP A 320 15.57 24.12 -7.04
N VAL A 321 16.04 23.34 -6.05
CA VAL A 321 17.11 23.71 -5.09
C VAL A 321 18.46 23.67 -5.80
N LYS A 322 19.27 24.70 -5.58
CA LYS A 322 20.60 24.90 -6.18
C LYS A 322 21.65 25.20 -5.11
N ASP A 323 22.93 25.16 -5.47
CA ASP A 323 24.05 25.42 -4.56
C ASP A 323 23.98 26.80 -3.86
N SER A 324 23.33 27.79 -4.49
CA SER A 324 23.06 29.11 -3.89
C SER A 324 22.15 29.07 -2.66
N ASP A 325 21.33 28.03 -2.50
CA ASP A 325 20.39 27.88 -1.39
C ASP A 325 21.03 27.27 -0.15
N ILE A 326 22.05 26.43 -0.36
CA ILE A 326 22.69 25.60 0.66
C ILE A 326 23.27 26.43 1.83
N PRO A 327 23.92 27.59 1.62
CA PRO A 327 24.38 28.43 2.74
C PRO A 327 23.26 28.89 3.67
N HIS A 328 22.04 29.08 3.15
CA HIS A 328 20.89 29.46 3.98
C HIS A 328 20.30 28.27 4.73
N LEU A 329 20.28 27.08 4.11
CA LEU A 329 19.87 25.83 4.77
C LEU A 329 20.85 25.44 5.90
N GLY A 330 22.16 25.59 5.67
CA GLY A 330 23.21 25.37 6.66
C GLY A 330 23.20 26.36 7.83
N GLN A 331 22.53 27.51 7.70
CA GLN A 331 22.40 28.50 8.78
C GLN A 331 21.13 28.32 9.63
N MET A 332 20.26 27.35 9.32
CA MET A 332 19.01 27.15 10.06
C MET A 332 19.27 26.59 11.48
N PRO A 333 18.83 27.26 12.56
CA PRO A 333 19.35 27.00 13.91
C PRO A 333 18.80 25.75 14.60
N CYS A 334 17.75 25.12 14.06
CA CYS A 334 17.04 24.01 14.71
C CYS A 334 16.69 22.84 13.77
N VAL A 335 17.14 22.86 12.50
CA VAL A 335 16.84 21.78 11.54
C VAL A 335 17.65 20.55 11.90
N GLU A 336 16.95 19.45 12.18
CA GLU A 336 17.48 18.12 12.47
C GLU A 336 17.45 17.21 11.23
N GLU A 337 16.44 17.35 10.36
CA GLU A 337 16.21 16.47 9.21
C GLU A 337 16.04 17.29 7.92
N LEU A 338 16.84 16.98 6.89
CA LEU A 338 16.90 17.71 5.63
C LEU A 338 16.84 16.74 4.43
N PHE A 339 15.78 16.84 3.63
CA PHE A 339 15.53 15.98 2.47
C PHE A 339 15.59 16.77 1.16
N LEU A 340 16.59 16.47 0.34
CA LEU A 340 16.96 17.13 -0.91
C LEU A 340 17.07 16.11 -2.06
N VAL A 341 16.19 15.10 -2.07
CA VAL A 341 16.15 14.01 -3.08
C VAL A 341 15.74 14.57 -4.44
N ARG A 342 16.46 14.23 -5.53
CA ARG A 342 16.18 14.71 -6.90
C ARG A 342 16.13 16.24 -7.00
N THR A 343 17.14 16.91 -6.47
CA THR A 343 17.34 18.37 -6.62
C THR A 343 18.48 18.66 -7.61
N HIS A 344 18.78 19.94 -7.86
CA HIS A 344 19.87 20.37 -8.75
C HIS A 344 21.13 20.78 -7.99
N VAL A 345 21.28 20.30 -6.75
CA VAL A 345 22.42 20.59 -5.88
C VAL A 345 23.62 19.73 -6.27
N THR A 346 24.74 20.39 -6.55
CA THR A 346 26.07 19.82 -6.81
C THR A 346 26.99 19.94 -5.58
N ASN A 347 26.93 21.05 -4.84
CA ASN A 347 27.78 21.33 -3.68
C ASN A 347 26.95 21.52 -2.40
N VAL A 348 27.24 20.74 -1.35
CA VAL A 348 26.59 20.81 -0.03
C VAL A 348 27.50 21.31 1.09
N GLN A 349 28.70 21.82 0.78
CA GLN A 349 29.74 22.14 1.78
C GLN A 349 29.27 23.10 2.87
N ALA A 350 28.45 24.08 2.50
CA ALA A 350 27.90 25.06 3.44
C ALA A 350 26.90 24.47 4.47
N LEU A 351 26.42 23.23 4.29
CA LEU A 351 25.67 22.51 5.33
C LEU A 351 26.51 22.21 6.58
N GLY A 352 27.85 22.23 6.50
CA GLY A 352 28.74 22.07 7.66
C GLY A 352 28.54 23.11 8.77
N ALA A 353 27.90 24.25 8.46
CA ALA A 353 27.47 25.23 9.47
C ALA A 353 26.26 24.76 10.31
N GLY A 354 25.51 23.76 9.83
CA GLY A 354 24.21 23.33 10.35
C GLY A 354 24.30 22.49 11.61
N LYS A 355 24.71 23.10 12.73
CA LYS A 355 24.97 22.43 14.03
C LYS A 355 23.82 21.59 14.60
N GLY A 356 22.59 21.73 14.09
CA GLY A 356 21.44 20.90 14.46
C GLY A 356 21.25 19.62 13.65
N LEU A 357 21.91 19.47 12.49
CA LEU A 357 21.61 18.41 11.51
C LEU A 357 21.95 17.01 12.01
N ARG A 358 21.00 16.09 11.82
CA ARG A 358 21.03 14.69 12.30
C ARG A 358 20.75 13.66 11.20
N PHE A 359 19.96 14.03 10.20
CA PHE A 359 19.70 13.23 9.00
C PHE A 359 19.72 14.14 7.76
N ILE A 360 20.59 13.83 6.81
CA ILE A 360 20.62 14.47 5.49
C ILE A 360 20.38 13.39 4.42
N GLN A 361 19.43 13.65 3.51
CA GLN A 361 19.17 12.78 2.36
C GLN A 361 19.28 13.56 1.05
N LEU A 362 20.23 13.16 0.20
CA LEU A 362 20.59 13.80 -1.08
C LEU A 362 20.38 12.86 -2.28
N SER A 363 19.61 11.77 -2.10
CA SER A 363 19.53 10.68 -3.07
C SER A 363 19.05 11.15 -4.47
N HIS A 364 19.65 10.63 -5.53
CA HIS A 364 19.38 11.04 -6.93
C HIS A 364 19.62 12.54 -7.25
N SER A 365 20.46 13.24 -6.48
CA SER A 365 20.90 14.61 -6.77
C SER A 365 22.35 14.62 -7.28
N PRO A 366 22.77 15.57 -8.13
CA PRO A 366 24.06 15.52 -8.82
C PRO A 366 25.28 15.89 -7.93
N VAL A 367 25.23 15.63 -6.63
CA VAL A 367 26.32 15.92 -5.68
C VAL A 367 27.54 15.08 -6.01
N ASP A 368 28.72 15.72 -6.04
CA ASP A 368 30.03 15.09 -6.23
C ASP A 368 30.86 15.07 -4.93
N SER A 369 32.08 14.54 -5.00
CA SER A 369 32.98 14.38 -3.85
C SER A 369 33.45 15.72 -3.26
N ASP A 370 33.75 16.71 -4.11
CA ASP A 370 34.22 18.03 -3.68
C ASP A 370 33.09 18.80 -2.99
N GLY A 371 31.85 18.55 -3.40
CA GLY A 371 30.64 19.05 -2.77
C GLY A 371 30.37 18.56 -1.34
N LEU A 372 31.05 17.51 -0.83
CA LEU A 372 30.76 16.90 0.48
C LEU A 372 31.58 17.42 1.66
N ASP A 373 32.56 18.29 1.44
CA ASP A 373 33.41 18.80 2.54
C ASP A 373 32.58 19.52 3.63
N GLY A 374 33.14 19.66 4.84
CA GLY A 374 32.44 20.23 5.99
C GLY A 374 31.39 19.32 6.64
N LEU A 375 30.77 18.37 5.91
CA LEU A 375 29.80 17.43 6.50
C LEU A 375 30.40 16.57 7.63
N GLN A 376 31.69 16.25 7.54
CA GLN A 376 32.43 15.53 8.59
C GLN A 376 32.54 16.30 9.92
N THR A 377 32.29 17.61 9.91
CA THR A 377 32.33 18.47 11.12
C THR A 377 31.01 18.50 11.90
N LEU A 378 29.94 17.92 11.36
CA LEU A 378 28.60 18.00 11.96
C LEU A 378 28.48 17.13 13.23
N PRO A 379 28.26 17.73 14.42
CA PRO A 379 28.42 17.04 15.70
C PRO A 379 27.31 16.02 16.00
N TYR A 380 26.19 16.06 15.26
CA TYR A 380 25.03 15.18 15.51
C TYR A 380 24.54 14.43 14.25
N LEU A 381 25.27 14.47 13.12
CA LEU A 381 24.89 13.83 11.86
C LEU A 381 24.93 12.29 11.98
N THR A 382 23.84 11.69 12.45
CA THR A 382 23.72 10.23 12.60
C THR A 382 23.43 9.48 11.31
N ARG A 383 22.81 10.13 10.31
CA ARG A 383 22.39 9.48 9.06
C ARG A 383 22.72 10.34 7.85
N LEU A 384 23.37 9.75 6.86
CA LEU A 384 23.65 10.37 5.57
C LEU A 384 23.29 9.41 4.43
N ASP A 385 22.47 9.87 3.49
CA ASP A 385 22.11 9.12 2.29
C ASP A 385 22.50 9.91 1.03
N LEU A 386 23.45 9.33 0.30
CA LEU A 386 24.05 9.82 -0.94
C LEU A 386 23.77 8.85 -2.09
N SER A 387 22.75 8.01 -2.00
CA SER A 387 22.50 6.98 -3.03
C SER A 387 22.10 7.60 -4.38
N SER A 388 22.62 7.05 -5.49
CA SER A 388 22.44 7.61 -6.85
C SER A 388 22.93 9.06 -7.03
N THR A 389 24.01 9.43 -6.33
CA THR A 389 24.76 10.70 -6.54
C THR A 389 26.05 10.45 -7.35
N LEU A 390 26.80 11.51 -7.68
CA LEU A 390 28.06 11.43 -8.46
C LEU A 390 29.31 11.24 -7.59
N VAL A 391 29.14 11.10 -6.28
CA VAL A 391 30.21 10.95 -5.29
C VAL A 391 31.12 9.76 -5.61
N SER A 392 32.44 10.01 -5.62
CA SER A 392 33.50 9.04 -5.90
C SER A 392 34.50 8.83 -4.74
N ASP A 393 34.63 9.82 -3.84
CA ASP A 393 35.46 9.78 -2.64
C ASP A 393 34.67 10.33 -1.45
N VAL A 394 34.76 9.66 -0.30
CA VAL A 394 34.16 10.03 0.99
C VAL A 394 35.15 9.88 2.15
N ASN A 395 36.46 9.78 1.88
CA ASN A 395 37.51 9.56 2.86
C ASN A 395 37.52 10.62 3.98
N TYR A 396 37.11 11.85 3.65
CA TYR A 396 36.91 12.96 4.59
C TYR A 396 35.85 12.67 5.66
N LEU A 397 34.78 11.93 5.32
CA LEU A 397 33.75 11.51 6.28
C LEU A 397 34.32 10.63 7.39
N GLY A 398 35.46 9.99 7.18
CA GLY A 398 36.21 9.22 8.20
C GLY A 398 36.63 10.03 9.45
N GLN A 399 36.43 11.35 9.46
CA GLN A 399 36.63 12.21 10.62
C GLN A 399 35.35 12.45 11.45
N SER A 400 34.17 12.04 10.97
CA SER A 400 32.91 12.23 11.69
C SER A 400 32.87 11.43 12.99
N GLN A 401 32.37 12.07 14.05
CA GLN A 401 32.25 11.50 15.40
C GLN A 401 30.83 11.01 15.71
N SER A 402 29.90 11.15 14.75
CA SER A 402 28.45 11.03 14.98
C SER A 402 27.73 10.09 14.00
N LEU A 403 28.35 9.74 12.86
CA LEU A 403 27.72 9.01 11.77
C LEU A 403 27.50 7.52 12.09
N VAL A 404 26.24 7.07 12.04
CA VAL A 404 25.78 5.72 12.37
C VAL A 404 25.29 4.96 11.14
N TYR A 405 24.69 5.65 10.18
CA TYR A 405 24.17 5.10 8.92
C TYR A 405 24.72 5.90 7.73
N LEU A 406 25.33 5.20 6.76
CA LEU A 406 25.81 5.77 5.51
C LEU A 406 25.32 4.93 4.32
N ASN A 407 24.54 5.56 3.44
CA ASN A 407 24.10 4.95 2.17
C ASN A 407 24.80 5.60 0.98
N LEU A 408 25.58 4.80 0.25
CA LEU A 408 26.32 5.14 -0.96
C LEU A 408 25.91 4.25 -2.14
N ALA A 409 24.71 3.66 -2.14
CA ALA A 409 24.31 2.74 -3.19
C ALA A 409 24.22 3.42 -4.56
N ALA A 410 24.77 2.78 -5.60
CA ALA A 410 24.78 3.26 -6.98
C ALA A 410 25.39 4.68 -7.14
N THR A 411 26.55 4.93 -6.55
CA THR A 411 27.34 6.16 -6.75
C THR A 411 28.54 5.87 -7.68
N CYS A 412 29.62 6.64 -7.58
CA CYS A 412 30.86 6.44 -8.34
C CYS A 412 32.03 5.98 -7.44
N VAL A 413 31.77 5.53 -6.20
CA VAL A 413 32.85 5.19 -5.26
C VAL A 413 33.68 3.99 -5.69
N THR A 414 35.00 4.11 -5.52
CA THR A 414 36.00 3.05 -5.70
C THR A 414 36.53 2.60 -4.34
N SER A 415 37.30 1.49 -4.29
CA SER A 415 37.91 1.02 -3.03
C SER A 415 38.74 2.11 -2.34
N GLU A 416 39.50 2.90 -3.10
CA GLU A 416 40.37 3.98 -2.60
C GLU A 416 39.53 5.11 -1.95
N GLY A 417 38.42 5.48 -2.59
CA GLY A 417 37.51 6.54 -2.14
C GLY A 417 36.74 6.26 -0.84
N ILE A 418 36.82 5.04 -0.29
CA ILE A 418 36.13 4.65 0.95
C ILE A 418 37.05 4.14 2.06
N THR A 419 38.38 4.10 1.86
CA THR A 419 39.35 3.59 2.86
C THR A 419 39.24 4.28 4.23
N GLY A 420 38.93 5.58 4.24
CA GLY A 420 38.75 6.39 5.44
C GLY A 420 37.54 6.01 6.31
N LEU A 421 36.55 5.28 5.76
CA LEU A 421 35.37 4.83 6.53
C LEU A 421 35.74 3.86 7.66
N SER A 422 36.88 3.16 7.55
CA SER A 422 37.48 2.34 8.63
C SER A 422 37.63 3.08 9.97
N ARG A 423 37.75 4.41 9.94
CA ARG A 423 37.96 5.27 11.11
C ARG A 423 36.68 5.59 11.88
N LEU A 424 35.50 5.35 11.28
CA LEU A 424 34.19 5.68 11.85
C LEU A 424 33.78 4.72 12.97
N ARG A 425 34.18 5.04 14.20
CA ARG A 425 33.87 4.25 15.40
C ARG A 425 32.38 4.18 15.76
N THR A 426 31.53 5.00 15.15
CA THR A 426 30.06 5.01 15.34
C THR A 426 29.27 4.31 14.24
N LEU A 427 29.89 3.95 13.11
CA LEU A 427 29.16 3.44 11.94
C LEU A 427 28.64 2.01 12.20
N GLU A 428 27.32 1.87 12.26
CA GLU A 428 26.64 0.58 12.44
C GLU A 428 26.05 0.03 11.14
N HIS A 429 25.74 0.88 10.16
CA HIS A 429 25.14 0.48 8.89
C HIS A 429 25.82 1.15 7.69
N LEU A 430 26.31 0.34 6.74
CA LEU A 430 26.95 0.80 5.52
C LEU A 430 26.35 0.10 4.29
N ILE A 431 25.90 0.89 3.32
CA ILE A 431 25.36 0.39 2.04
C ILE A 431 26.26 0.90 0.91
N LEU A 432 26.94 -0.03 0.23
CA LEU A 432 27.86 0.20 -0.88
C LEU A 432 27.38 -0.49 -2.17
N SER A 433 26.12 -0.90 -2.24
CA SER A 433 25.57 -1.72 -3.34
C SER A 433 25.67 -1.02 -4.71
N ASN A 434 25.90 -1.77 -5.78
CA ASN A 434 26.01 -1.28 -7.18
C ASN A 434 27.16 -0.28 -7.43
N ASN A 435 28.34 -0.50 -6.83
CA ASN A 435 29.53 0.36 -7.00
C ASN A 435 30.75 -0.40 -7.54
N ASN A 436 31.73 0.34 -8.06
CA ASN A 436 32.99 -0.17 -8.64
C ASN A 436 34.06 -0.58 -7.58
N VAL A 437 33.61 -0.91 -6.37
CA VAL A 437 34.45 -1.34 -5.24
C VAL A 437 34.94 -2.78 -5.45
N ARG A 438 36.21 -3.05 -5.15
CA ARG A 438 36.85 -4.39 -5.24
C ARG A 438 37.45 -4.87 -3.92
N ASP A 439 38.01 -3.93 -3.16
CA ASP A 439 38.62 -4.20 -1.87
C ASP A 439 37.83 -3.47 -0.79
N VAL A 440 37.58 -4.17 0.30
CA VAL A 440 36.93 -3.67 1.52
C VAL A 440 37.61 -4.19 2.78
N SER A 441 38.81 -4.78 2.67
CA SER A 441 39.56 -5.39 3.78
C SER A 441 39.83 -4.42 4.93
N PHE A 442 40.03 -3.14 4.64
CA PHE A 442 40.13 -2.05 5.63
C PHE A 442 38.86 -1.87 6.49
N LEU A 443 37.68 -2.34 6.05
CA LEU A 443 36.48 -2.36 6.88
C LEU A 443 36.55 -3.41 8.00
N ALA A 444 37.49 -4.36 7.98
CA ALA A 444 37.68 -5.32 9.09
C ALA A 444 37.98 -4.65 10.44
N ASP A 445 38.42 -3.39 10.44
CA ASP A 445 38.68 -2.59 11.65
C ASP A 445 37.50 -1.65 12.02
N ALA A 446 36.39 -1.68 11.27
CA ALA A 446 35.15 -0.96 11.57
C ALA A 446 34.33 -1.68 12.65
N HIS A 447 34.91 -1.81 13.86
CA HIS A 447 34.43 -2.65 14.97
C HIS A 447 32.99 -2.39 15.48
N SER A 448 32.27 -1.39 14.99
CA SER A 448 30.85 -1.09 15.32
C SER A 448 29.85 -1.59 14.28
N LEU A 449 30.32 -2.02 13.10
CA LEU A 449 29.49 -2.33 11.94
C LEU A 449 28.58 -3.54 12.19
N ARG A 450 27.26 -3.35 12.04
CA ARG A 450 26.21 -4.37 12.18
C ARG A 450 25.65 -4.83 10.84
N THR A 451 25.48 -3.91 9.90
CA THR A 451 24.92 -4.17 8.57
C THR A 451 25.87 -3.69 7.49
N LEU A 452 26.20 -4.56 6.55
CA LEU A 452 27.00 -4.24 5.38
C LEU A 452 26.35 -4.82 4.12
N SER A 453 25.99 -3.96 3.16
CA SER A 453 25.58 -4.40 1.82
C SER A 453 26.64 -4.03 0.79
N LEU A 454 27.18 -5.07 0.15
CA LEU A 454 28.13 -5.00 -0.96
C LEU A 454 27.49 -5.56 -2.25
N GLN A 455 26.15 -5.65 -2.29
CA GLN A 455 25.40 -6.25 -3.39
C GLN A 455 25.80 -5.62 -4.74
N SER A 456 26.04 -6.42 -5.78
CA SER A 456 26.40 -5.95 -7.12
C SER A 456 27.65 -5.06 -7.15
N THR A 457 28.62 -5.33 -6.27
CA THR A 457 29.98 -4.76 -6.34
C THR A 457 30.95 -5.76 -6.97
N LEU A 458 32.20 -5.33 -7.20
CA LEU A 458 33.26 -6.19 -7.76
C LEU A 458 34.15 -6.82 -6.68
N VAL A 459 33.70 -6.84 -5.41
CA VAL A 459 34.41 -7.45 -4.28
C VAL A 459 34.60 -8.95 -4.51
N ASP A 460 35.81 -9.42 -4.27
CA ASP A 460 36.19 -10.83 -4.29
C ASP A 460 36.63 -11.33 -2.90
N SER A 461 37.09 -12.58 -2.83
CA SER A 461 37.47 -13.25 -1.59
C SER A 461 38.64 -12.58 -0.85
N ALA A 462 39.54 -11.86 -1.55
CA ALA A 462 40.64 -11.13 -0.90
C ALA A 462 40.13 -9.83 -0.26
N GLY A 463 39.11 -9.20 -0.84
CA GLY A 463 38.43 -8.05 -0.25
C GLY A 463 37.76 -8.33 1.10
N LEU A 464 37.60 -9.60 1.49
CA LEU A 464 37.07 -10.03 2.79
C LEU A 464 38.15 -10.35 3.84
N GLU A 465 39.45 -10.14 3.54
CA GLU A 465 40.54 -10.48 4.46
C GLU A 465 40.34 -9.83 5.84
N GLY A 466 40.37 -10.64 6.89
CA GLY A 466 40.27 -10.16 8.26
C GLY A 466 38.85 -9.87 8.74
N PHE A 467 37.80 -10.08 7.92
CA PHE A 467 36.41 -9.84 8.33
C PHE A 467 36.01 -10.63 9.59
N GLY A 468 36.70 -11.73 9.92
CA GLY A 468 36.59 -12.41 11.21
C GLY A 468 36.87 -11.55 12.46
N ARG A 469 37.40 -10.33 12.31
CA ARG A 469 37.51 -9.30 13.37
C ARG A 469 36.18 -8.60 13.67
N LEU A 470 35.22 -8.58 12.74
CA LEU A 470 33.94 -7.87 12.85
C LEU A 470 32.93 -8.62 13.74
N GLN A 471 33.25 -8.70 15.04
CA GLN A 471 32.42 -9.37 16.04
C GLN A 471 31.05 -8.72 16.26
N THR A 472 30.81 -7.51 15.75
CA THR A 472 29.52 -6.80 15.80
C THR A 472 28.61 -7.06 14.59
N LEU A 473 29.14 -7.63 13.50
CA LEU A 473 28.41 -7.83 12.25
C LEU A 473 27.26 -8.82 12.43
N GLN A 474 26.11 -8.47 11.85
CA GLN A 474 24.82 -9.13 12.05
C GLN A 474 24.15 -9.49 10.72
N ASP A 475 24.22 -8.60 9.73
CA ASP A 475 23.62 -8.78 8.41
C ASP A 475 24.66 -8.39 7.34
N LEU A 476 24.98 -9.33 6.45
CA LEU A 476 25.94 -9.15 5.35
C LEU A 476 25.33 -9.63 4.03
N SER A 477 25.24 -8.74 3.06
CA SER A 477 24.91 -9.09 1.67
C SER A 477 26.12 -8.92 0.76
N LEU A 478 26.51 -10.04 0.16
CA LEU A 478 27.52 -10.22 -0.88
C LEU A 478 26.85 -10.69 -2.19
N ALA A 479 25.55 -10.45 -2.35
CA ALA A 479 24.81 -10.88 -3.54
C ALA A 479 25.38 -10.25 -4.82
N HIS A 480 25.50 -11.02 -5.90
CA HIS A 480 26.01 -10.59 -7.21
C HIS A 480 27.43 -9.98 -7.14
N THR A 481 28.26 -10.47 -6.22
CA THR A 481 29.70 -10.14 -6.10
C THR A 481 30.59 -11.21 -6.72
N ARG A 482 31.91 -11.00 -6.70
CA ARG A 482 32.93 -11.93 -7.22
C ARG A 482 33.54 -12.84 -6.15
N VAL A 483 32.99 -12.83 -4.94
CA VAL A 483 33.45 -13.67 -3.83
C VAL A 483 33.29 -15.14 -4.20
N THR A 484 34.40 -15.88 -4.12
CA THR A 484 34.46 -17.35 -4.29
C THR A 484 34.56 -18.09 -2.96
N ASN A 485 34.99 -17.41 -1.90
CA ASN A 485 35.29 -18.01 -0.61
C ASN A 485 34.93 -17.07 0.55
N VAL A 486 34.23 -17.58 1.55
CA VAL A 486 33.78 -16.85 2.75
C VAL A 486 34.26 -17.49 4.06
N THR A 487 35.31 -18.30 4.02
CA THR A 487 35.89 -18.95 5.20
C THR A 487 36.35 -17.95 6.28
N GLU A 488 36.74 -16.73 5.91
CA GLU A 488 37.04 -15.63 6.85
C GLU A 488 35.83 -15.26 7.73
N LEU A 489 34.60 -15.42 7.22
CA LEU A 489 33.38 -15.11 7.97
C LEU A 489 33.13 -16.08 9.12
N GLN A 490 33.78 -17.25 9.18
CA GLN A 490 33.52 -18.30 10.20
C GLN A 490 33.69 -17.83 11.65
N ARG A 491 34.36 -16.68 11.87
CA ARG A 491 34.56 -16.06 13.18
C ARG A 491 33.55 -14.97 13.53
N CYS A 492 32.62 -14.60 12.63
CA CYS A 492 31.64 -13.54 12.84
C CYS A 492 30.49 -13.99 13.78
N CYS A 493 30.78 -14.12 15.07
CA CYS A 493 29.91 -14.75 16.08
C CYS A 493 28.51 -14.11 16.27
N ASN A 494 28.25 -12.94 15.68
CA ASN A 494 26.94 -12.26 15.71
C ASN A 494 26.18 -12.28 14.37
N LEU A 495 26.77 -12.82 13.30
CA LEU A 495 26.16 -12.88 11.97
C LEU A 495 24.91 -13.77 12.02
N TRP A 496 23.74 -13.20 11.74
CA TRP A 496 22.45 -13.90 11.72
C TRP A 496 21.84 -14.00 10.33
N ARG A 497 22.21 -13.09 9.42
CA ARG A 497 21.84 -13.13 8.00
C ARG A 497 23.10 -13.04 7.14
N LEU A 498 23.23 -13.98 6.21
CA LEU A 498 24.25 -13.98 5.16
C LEU A 498 23.57 -14.20 3.82
N ASP A 499 23.79 -13.29 2.88
CA ASP A 499 23.21 -13.31 1.55
C ASP A 499 24.35 -13.38 0.51
N LEU A 500 24.39 -14.49 -0.22
CA LEU A 500 25.42 -14.83 -1.22
C LEU A 500 24.80 -15.01 -2.61
N GLN A 501 23.55 -14.57 -2.83
CA GLN A 501 22.82 -14.84 -4.07
C GLN A 501 23.59 -14.35 -5.30
N GLY A 502 23.86 -15.20 -6.30
CA GLY A 502 24.55 -14.79 -7.53
C GLY A 502 26.04 -14.47 -7.34
N SER A 503 26.63 -14.83 -6.19
CA SER A 503 28.09 -14.80 -5.99
C SER A 503 28.75 -16.05 -6.57
N LEU A 504 30.06 -15.98 -6.79
CA LEU A 504 30.87 -17.07 -7.36
C LEU A 504 31.29 -18.12 -6.30
N VAL A 505 30.58 -18.22 -5.19
CA VAL A 505 30.93 -19.09 -4.07
C VAL A 505 30.70 -20.57 -4.41
N ASP A 506 31.70 -21.41 -4.13
CA ASP A 506 31.68 -22.84 -4.39
C ASP A 506 31.60 -23.69 -3.09
N GLN A 507 31.69 -25.01 -3.25
CA GLN A 507 31.62 -25.97 -2.15
C GLN A 507 32.74 -25.83 -1.11
N ALA A 508 33.94 -25.37 -1.51
CA ALA A 508 35.05 -25.09 -0.61
C ALA A 508 34.91 -23.69 0.02
N GLY A 509 34.28 -22.76 -0.70
CA GLY A 509 34.05 -21.39 -0.27
C GLY A 509 33.14 -21.25 0.96
N ILE A 510 32.15 -22.13 1.12
CA ILE A 510 31.18 -22.13 2.24
C ILE A 510 31.66 -22.85 3.51
N VAL A 511 32.87 -23.41 3.53
CA VAL A 511 33.39 -24.16 4.69
C VAL A 511 33.55 -23.26 5.92
N GLY A 512 33.08 -23.72 7.08
CA GLY A 512 33.10 -22.98 8.34
C GLY A 512 31.82 -22.21 8.64
N LEU A 513 30.93 -22.00 7.66
CA LEU A 513 29.61 -21.40 7.90
C LEU A 513 28.74 -22.27 8.84
N GLU A 514 28.96 -23.58 8.88
CA GLU A 514 28.25 -24.51 9.77
C GLU A 514 28.49 -24.25 11.26
N ARG A 515 29.54 -23.46 11.58
CA ARG A 515 30.00 -23.17 12.95
C ARG A 515 29.41 -21.87 13.50
N LEU A 516 28.74 -21.06 12.67
CA LEU A 516 28.24 -19.76 13.07
C LEU A 516 27.08 -19.91 14.06
N PRO A 517 27.24 -19.47 15.34
CA PRO A 517 26.30 -19.83 16.41
C PRO A 517 24.97 -19.08 16.33
N LYS A 518 24.82 -18.13 15.39
CA LYS A 518 23.64 -17.29 15.23
C LYS A 518 23.12 -17.18 13.79
N LEU A 519 23.75 -17.83 12.80
CA LEU A 519 23.35 -17.74 11.40
C LEU A 519 21.97 -18.39 11.20
N ARG A 520 20.93 -17.56 11.06
CA ARG A 520 19.54 -17.99 10.90
C ARG A 520 19.08 -17.98 9.45
N VAL A 521 19.56 -17.04 8.65
CA VAL A 521 19.13 -16.86 7.25
C VAL A 521 20.34 -16.95 6.34
N LEU A 522 20.32 -17.91 5.41
CA LEU A 522 21.38 -18.12 4.42
C LEU A 522 20.75 -18.19 3.02
N LEU A 523 21.13 -17.24 2.15
CA LEU A 523 20.70 -17.22 0.75
C LEU A 523 21.87 -17.64 -0.15
N LEU A 524 21.70 -18.72 -0.90
CA LEU A 524 22.69 -19.36 -1.79
C LEU A 524 22.14 -19.58 -3.22
N SER A 525 21.06 -18.88 -3.57
CA SER A 525 20.48 -18.86 -4.91
C SER A 525 21.50 -18.41 -5.97
N GLN A 526 21.52 -19.02 -7.15
CA GLN A 526 22.46 -18.72 -8.25
C GLN A 526 23.95 -18.85 -7.85
N THR A 527 24.32 -19.88 -7.08
CA THR A 527 25.72 -20.15 -6.68
C THR A 527 26.24 -21.49 -7.21
N ASP A 528 27.56 -21.66 -7.17
CA ASP A 528 28.26 -22.86 -7.63
C ASP A 528 28.36 -23.97 -6.55
N VAL A 529 27.72 -23.75 -5.39
CA VAL A 529 27.52 -24.77 -4.35
C VAL A 529 26.72 -25.95 -4.91
N SER A 530 27.21 -27.17 -4.68
CA SER A 530 26.63 -28.41 -5.21
C SER A 530 26.04 -29.33 -4.12
N SER A 531 26.47 -29.20 -2.86
CA SER A 531 25.99 -30.00 -1.72
C SER A 531 25.72 -29.14 -0.49
N LEU A 532 24.57 -29.36 0.14
CA LEU A 532 24.14 -28.64 1.33
C LEU A 532 24.60 -29.32 2.65
N GLU A 533 25.22 -30.51 2.57
CA GLU A 533 25.54 -31.37 3.74
C GLU A 533 26.35 -30.65 4.83
N LEU A 534 27.22 -29.71 4.47
CA LEU A 534 27.97 -28.90 5.42
C LEU A 534 27.07 -27.92 6.18
N ILE A 535 26.33 -27.06 5.48
CA ILE A 535 25.51 -26.02 6.10
C ILE A 535 24.32 -26.58 6.90
N LEU A 536 23.82 -27.76 6.52
CA LEU A 536 22.71 -28.44 7.22
C LEU A 536 23.10 -29.01 8.58
N LYS A 537 24.40 -29.05 8.90
CA LYS A 537 24.93 -29.34 10.25
C LYS A 537 24.87 -28.12 11.17
N SER A 538 24.52 -26.93 10.67
CA SER A 538 24.29 -25.76 11.51
C SER A 538 23.09 -25.96 12.44
N ALA A 539 23.31 -25.79 13.74
CA ALA A 539 22.26 -25.81 14.75
C ALA A 539 21.46 -24.50 14.85
N SER A 540 21.90 -23.42 14.18
CA SER A 540 21.30 -22.09 14.25
C SER A 540 20.45 -21.71 13.03
N LEU A 541 20.59 -22.44 11.92
CA LEU A 541 19.96 -22.12 10.64
C LEU A 541 18.45 -22.38 10.67
N GLN A 542 17.67 -21.36 10.30
CA GLN A 542 16.21 -21.35 10.31
C GLN A 542 15.64 -21.26 8.89
N GLN A 543 16.26 -20.46 8.04
CA GLN A 543 15.83 -20.17 6.69
C GLN A 543 16.96 -20.41 5.69
N LEU A 544 16.70 -21.26 4.70
CA LEU A 544 17.63 -21.62 3.64
C LEU A 544 16.98 -21.41 2.27
N GLU A 545 17.58 -20.57 1.42
CA GLU A 545 17.14 -20.32 0.05
C GLU A 545 18.22 -20.74 -0.96
N VAL A 546 17.86 -21.59 -1.93
CA VAL A 546 18.76 -22.17 -2.93
C VAL A 546 18.02 -22.28 -4.28
N ASN A 547 17.83 -21.16 -4.96
CA ASN A 547 17.13 -21.06 -6.24
C ASN A 547 18.10 -20.98 -7.43
N PHE A 548 17.91 -21.79 -8.47
CA PHE A 548 18.75 -21.81 -9.68
C PHE A 548 20.26 -22.08 -9.42
N SER A 549 20.59 -22.93 -8.44
CA SER A 549 21.97 -23.27 -8.06
C SER A 549 22.36 -24.68 -8.54
N ARG A 550 23.65 -25.03 -8.49
CA ARG A 550 24.13 -26.34 -8.98
C ARG A 550 23.81 -27.55 -8.10
N VAL A 551 22.95 -27.38 -7.08
CA VAL A 551 22.58 -28.45 -6.15
C VAL A 551 21.78 -29.53 -6.87
N ASN A 552 22.28 -30.76 -6.80
CA ASN A 552 21.70 -31.92 -7.48
C ASN A 552 21.86 -33.19 -6.61
N GLY A 553 21.02 -34.18 -6.88
CA GLY A 553 21.11 -35.51 -6.27
C GLY A 553 19.83 -36.00 -5.59
N GLU A 554 19.89 -37.23 -5.09
CA GLU A 554 18.73 -37.94 -4.52
C GLU A 554 18.39 -37.44 -3.10
N SER A 555 19.42 -37.18 -2.28
CA SER A 555 19.28 -36.70 -0.89
C SER A 555 20.19 -35.50 -0.59
N PRO A 556 19.96 -34.31 -1.19
CA PRO A 556 20.74 -33.10 -0.88
C PRO A 556 20.57 -32.61 0.56
N PHE A 557 19.54 -33.10 1.26
CA PHE A 557 19.28 -32.80 2.67
C PHE A 557 19.94 -33.79 3.66
N PHE A 558 20.76 -34.71 3.16
CA PHE A 558 21.64 -35.54 3.99
C PHE A 558 22.51 -34.65 4.89
N GLY A 559 22.62 -35.02 6.18
CA GLY A 559 23.29 -34.22 7.21
C GLY A 559 22.35 -33.38 8.09
N VAL A 560 21.07 -33.22 7.71
CA VAL A 560 20.03 -32.71 8.63
C VAL A 560 19.92 -33.61 9.88
N THR A 561 19.66 -33.01 11.03
CA THR A 561 19.46 -33.73 12.30
C THR A 561 18.15 -33.33 13.00
N LYS A 562 17.70 -34.14 13.97
CA LYS A 562 16.53 -33.84 14.82
C LYS A 562 16.68 -32.55 15.66
N GLY A 563 17.89 -32.00 15.77
CA GLY A 563 18.17 -30.72 16.43
C GLY A 563 18.25 -29.52 15.49
N SER A 564 17.98 -29.71 14.19
CA SER A 564 17.98 -28.60 13.22
C SER A 564 16.88 -27.59 13.51
N ALA A 565 17.23 -26.30 13.45
CA ALA A 565 16.32 -25.19 13.70
C ALA A 565 15.53 -24.74 12.45
N LEU A 566 15.65 -25.46 11.32
CA LEU A 566 15.03 -25.10 10.04
C LEU A 566 13.50 -25.00 10.15
N THR A 567 13.00 -23.79 9.90
CA THR A 567 11.58 -23.44 9.80
C THR A 567 11.14 -23.33 8.35
N ASP A 568 11.98 -22.79 7.47
CA ASP A 568 11.60 -22.40 6.11
C ASP A 568 12.69 -22.82 5.10
N VAL A 569 12.34 -23.69 4.15
CA VAL A 569 13.28 -24.22 3.15
C VAL A 569 12.72 -23.95 1.75
N THR A 570 13.48 -23.20 0.94
CA THR A 570 13.15 -22.91 -0.46
C THR A 570 14.29 -23.37 -1.36
N LEU A 571 14.02 -24.32 -2.25
CA LEU A 571 15.00 -24.92 -3.16
C LEU A 571 14.32 -25.15 -4.52
N THR A 572 14.31 -24.13 -5.37
CA THR A 572 13.63 -24.15 -6.69
C THR A 572 14.62 -24.22 -7.86
N HIS A 573 14.18 -24.76 -9.00
CA HIS A 573 14.98 -24.83 -10.23
C HIS A 573 16.32 -25.57 -10.07
N CYS A 574 16.31 -26.69 -9.34
CA CYS A 574 17.47 -27.53 -9.02
C CYS A 574 17.17 -29.01 -9.23
N ASP A 575 18.21 -29.80 -9.54
CA ASP A 575 18.12 -31.22 -9.93
C ASP A 575 18.06 -32.18 -8.71
N VAL A 576 17.10 -31.90 -7.82
CA VAL A 576 16.84 -32.62 -6.57
C VAL A 576 15.70 -33.61 -6.73
N PHE A 577 15.91 -34.88 -6.37
CA PHE A 577 14.87 -35.92 -6.45
C PHE A 577 14.16 -36.21 -5.11
N GLY A 578 14.75 -35.82 -3.98
CA GLY A 578 14.20 -36.11 -2.66
C GLY A 578 14.58 -35.13 -1.56
N VAL A 579 13.77 -35.14 -0.50
CA VAL A 579 13.82 -34.24 0.66
C VAL A 579 13.54 -35.00 1.97
N ASN A 580 13.67 -36.33 1.95
CA ASN A 580 13.24 -37.23 3.03
C ASN A 580 13.81 -36.87 4.41
N ASP A 581 15.06 -36.42 4.48
CA ASP A 581 15.75 -36.01 5.72
C ASP A 581 15.07 -34.83 6.43
N LEU A 582 14.32 -33.98 5.70
CA LEU A 582 13.55 -32.87 6.29
C LEU A 582 12.43 -33.34 7.24
N GLY A 583 12.05 -34.63 7.20
CA GLY A 583 11.19 -35.23 8.24
C GLY A 583 11.76 -35.12 9.66
N LEU A 584 13.08 -34.95 9.80
CA LEU A 584 13.75 -34.76 11.08
C LEU A 584 13.55 -33.35 11.65
N CYS A 585 13.30 -32.33 10.81
CA CYS A 585 13.12 -30.93 11.21
C CYS A 585 11.74 -30.71 11.85
N LYS A 586 11.67 -30.78 13.19
CA LYS A 586 10.39 -30.68 13.91
C LYS A 586 9.77 -29.29 13.97
N GLU A 587 10.54 -28.25 13.63
CA GLU A 587 10.06 -26.87 13.49
C GLU A 587 9.80 -26.43 12.04
N LEU A 588 9.98 -27.31 11.05
CA LEU A 588 9.74 -27.00 9.64
C LEU A 588 8.26 -26.65 9.39
N ARG A 589 8.02 -25.52 8.71
CA ARG A 589 6.73 -24.87 8.51
C ARG A 589 6.45 -24.58 7.04
N GLN A 590 7.45 -24.05 6.33
CA GLN A 590 7.39 -23.77 4.91
C GLN A 590 8.39 -24.65 4.15
N LEU A 591 7.92 -25.30 3.10
CA LEU A 591 8.73 -26.06 2.15
C LEU A 591 8.35 -25.65 0.73
N ASN A 592 9.29 -25.15 -0.06
CA ASN A 592 9.09 -24.82 -1.46
C ASN A 592 10.15 -25.52 -2.32
N MET A 593 9.69 -26.42 -3.20
CA MET A 593 10.51 -27.19 -4.14
C MET A 593 10.06 -26.97 -5.60
N TRP A 594 9.48 -25.81 -5.93
CA TRP A 594 8.95 -25.51 -7.26
C TRP A 594 10.00 -25.75 -8.37
N SER A 595 9.58 -26.37 -9.47
CA SER A 595 10.44 -26.67 -10.63
C SER A 595 11.69 -27.48 -10.26
N SER A 596 11.53 -28.48 -9.38
CA SER A 596 12.55 -29.48 -9.03
C SER A 596 12.14 -30.89 -9.47
N LYS A 597 13.06 -31.85 -9.41
CA LYS A 597 12.81 -33.25 -9.82
C LYS A 597 12.23 -34.13 -8.71
N VAL A 598 11.68 -33.53 -7.64
CA VAL A 598 11.20 -34.24 -6.44
C VAL A 598 10.11 -35.25 -6.79
N THR A 599 10.24 -36.49 -6.28
CA THR A 599 9.30 -37.60 -6.52
C THR A 599 8.46 -37.93 -5.27
N SER A 600 7.45 -38.78 -5.42
CA SER A 600 6.64 -39.31 -4.30
C SER A 600 7.50 -40.06 -3.27
N GLU A 601 8.47 -40.86 -3.73
CA GLU A 601 9.45 -41.54 -2.88
C GLU A 601 10.42 -40.54 -2.22
N GLY A 602 10.72 -39.45 -2.92
CA GLY A 602 11.50 -38.32 -2.42
C GLY A 602 10.83 -37.51 -1.32
N ILE A 603 9.50 -37.57 -1.15
CA ILE A 603 8.76 -36.93 -0.05
C ILE A 603 8.29 -37.91 1.04
N ALA A 604 8.62 -39.20 0.92
CA ALA A 604 8.20 -40.25 1.86
C ALA A 604 8.48 -39.90 3.34
N GLY A 605 9.64 -39.33 3.64
CA GLY A 605 10.06 -38.93 4.99
C GLY A 605 9.33 -37.71 5.57
N LEU A 606 8.66 -36.90 4.74
CA LEU A 606 7.94 -35.70 5.21
C LEU A 606 6.75 -36.02 6.11
N HIS A 607 6.31 -37.28 6.20
CA HIS A 607 5.32 -37.72 7.18
C HIS A 607 5.73 -37.39 8.63
N GLU A 608 7.03 -37.25 8.91
CA GLU A 608 7.54 -36.92 10.24
C GLU A 608 7.56 -35.39 10.52
N ALA A 609 7.41 -34.53 9.50
CA ALA A 609 7.49 -33.06 9.61
C ALA A 609 6.15 -32.43 10.09
N LYS A 610 5.68 -32.83 11.29
CA LYS A 610 4.37 -32.45 11.88
C LYS A 610 4.14 -30.95 12.15
N SER A 611 5.04 -30.06 11.73
CA SER A 611 4.91 -28.60 11.84
C SER A 611 4.62 -27.89 10.51
N LEU A 612 4.67 -28.62 9.39
CA LEU A 612 4.39 -28.10 8.05
C LEU A 612 3.02 -27.44 7.97
N GLN A 613 3.02 -26.25 7.36
CA GLN A 613 1.86 -25.39 7.17
C GLN A 613 1.71 -25.00 5.69
N GLU A 614 2.81 -24.83 4.97
CA GLU A 614 2.79 -24.45 3.56
C GLU A 614 3.78 -25.33 2.80
N VAL A 615 3.29 -26.01 1.76
CA VAL A 615 4.05 -26.96 0.95
C VAL A 615 3.81 -26.63 -0.52
N ASP A 616 4.88 -26.21 -1.21
CA ASP A 616 4.89 -26.01 -2.65
C ASP A 616 5.78 -27.07 -3.31
N LEU A 617 5.14 -27.85 -4.19
CA LEU A 617 5.68 -28.94 -5.00
C LEU A 617 5.23 -28.75 -6.46
N ALA A 618 5.00 -27.50 -6.89
CA ALA A 618 4.67 -27.18 -8.27
C ALA A 618 5.78 -27.63 -9.24
N GLU A 619 5.40 -28.10 -10.43
CA GLU A 619 6.31 -28.55 -11.50
C GLU A 619 7.31 -29.62 -11.03
N THR A 620 6.88 -30.52 -10.13
CA THR A 620 7.63 -31.67 -9.63
C THR A 620 7.11 -33.02 -10.17
N ALA A 621 7.91 -34.07 -9.99
CA ALA A 621 7.57 -35.45 -10.36
C ALA A 621 6.73 -36.20 -9.30
N VAL A 622 6.10 -35.49 -8.36
CA VAL A 622 5.21 -36.07 -7.35
C VAL A 622 3.94 -36.62 -8.01
N THR A 623 3.58 -37.86 -7.69
CA THR A 623 2.41 -38.61 -8.19
C THR A 623 1.40 -38.97 -7.09
N ASP A 624 1.86 -39.03 -5.83
CA ASP A 624 1.12 -39.39 -4.62
C ASP A 624 1.51 -38.45 -3.47
N ILE A 625 0.53 -38.06 -2.65
CA ILE A 625 0.68 -37.15 -1.50
C ILE A 625 0.50 -37.85 -0.15
N SER A 626 0.34 -39.18 -0.13
CA SER A 626 0.14 -39.98 1.08
C SER A 626 1.08 -39.64 2.26
N PRO A 627 2.38 -39.35 2.06
CA PRO A 627 3.26 -38.90 3.15
C PRO A 627 2.80 -37.61 3.84
N LEU A 628 2.30 -36.63 3.06
CA LEU A 628 1.89 -35.31 3.54
C LEU A 628 0.58 -35.34 4.33
N LEU A 629 -0.29 -36.32 4.09
CA LEU A 629 -1.60 -36.45 4.75
C LEU A 629 -1.50 -36.47 6.29
N SER A 630 -0.39 -36.98 6.81
CA SER A 630 -0.12 -37.08 8.23
C SER A 630 0.36 -35.77 8.88
N CYS A 631 0.56 -34.72 8.09
CA CYS A 631 0.99 -33.38 8.51
C CYS A 631 -0.23 -32.44 8.58
N THR A 632 -1.14 -32.74 9.50
CA THR A 632 -2.49 -32.15 9.62
C THR A 632 -2.55 -30.64 9.90
N LYS A 633 -1.40 -29.96 10.03
CA LYS A 633 -1.28 -28.49 10.15
C LYS A 633 -1.21 -27.77 8.78
N ILE A 634 -1.07 -28.48 7.67
CA ILE A 634 -0.99 -27.88 6.32
C ILE A 634 -2.22 -27.02 6.03
N GLN A 635 -1.98 -25.76 5.70
CA GLN A 635 -2.93 -24.72 5.32
C GLN A 635 -2.85 -24.39 3.81
N ALA A 636 -1.67 -24.49 3.20
CA ALA A 636 -1.48 -24.36 1.76
C ALA A 636 -0.74 -25.57 1.18
N LEU A 637 -1.31 -26.16 0.13
CA LEU A 637 -0.69 -27.22 -0.65
C LEU A 637 -0.75 -26.84 -2.14
N ILE A 638 0.41 -26.69 -2.77
CA ILE A 638 0.57 -26.29 -4.17
C ILE A 638 1.28 -27.42 -4.91
N LEU A 639 0.61 -27.94 -5.93
CA LEU A 639 0.98 -29.12 -6.73
C LEU A 639 0.69 -28.86 -8.22
N TYR A 640 0.61 -27.58 -8.61
CA TYR A 640 0.42 -27.14 -10.00
C TYR A 640 1.41 -27.84 -10.93
N LYS A 641 0.91 -28.41 -12.04
CA LYS A 641 1.70 -29.05 -13.10
C LYS A 641 2.63 -30.17 -12.58
N SER A 642 2.22 -30.82 -11.49
CA SER A 642 2.82 -32.08 -11.00
C SER A 642 2.19 -33.30 -11.66
N SER A 643 2.77 -34.48 -11.43
CA SER A 643 2.26 -35.76 -11.97
C SER A 643 1.16 -36.42 -11.11
N LEU A 644 0.52 -35.66 -10.21
CA LEU A 644 -0.45 -36.11 -9.22
C LEU A 644 -1.68 -36.79 -9.85
N ARG A 645 -2.02 -38.01 -9.42
CA ARG A 645 -3.13 -38.79 -9.99
C ARG A 645 -4.38 -38.88 -9.11
N SER A 646 -4.25 -38.75 -7.80
CA SER A 646 -5.39 -38.80 -6.87
C SER A 646 -5.20 -37.87 -5.67
N LEU A 647 -6.31 -37.58 -4.99
CA LEU A 647 -6.41 -36.84 -3.73
C LEU A 647 -6.95 -37.72 -2.59
N ASP A 648 -6.82 -39.04 -2.70
CA ASP A 648 -7.29 -39.97 -1.66
C ASP A 648 -6.65 -39.66 -0.31
N GLY A 649 -7.47 -39.69 0.75
CA GLY A 649 -7.03 -39.34 2.10
C GLY A 649 -6.76 -37.85 2.37
N ILE A 650 -6.84 -36.93 1.37
CA ILE A 650 -6.60 -35.48 1.58
C ILE A 650 -7.47 -34.85 2.68
N GLY A 651 -8.63 -35.46 2.97
CA GLY A 651 -9.50 -35.10 4.09
C GLY A 651 -8.83 -35.15 5.47
N ALA A 652 -7.64 -35.76 5.61
CA ALA A 652 -6.82 -35.64 6.82
C ALA A 652 -6.32 -34.20 7.07
N LEU A 653 -6.15 -33.40 6.00
CA LEU A 653 -5.68 -32.01 6.05
C LEU A 653 -6.81 -31.04 6.45
N GLN A 654 -7.34 -31.22 7.65
CA GLN A 654 -8.45 -30.42 8.22
C GLN A 654 -8.13 -28.92 8.38
N GLN A 655 -6.88 -28.50 8.21
CA GLN A 655 -6.46 -27.09 8.22
C GLN A 655 -6.31 -26.46 6.82
N LEU A 656 -6.44 -27.24 5.75
CA LEU A 656 -6.21 -26.81 4.37
C LEU A 656 -7.15 -25.67 3.99
N ARG A 657 -6.57 -24.52 3.61
CA ARG A 657 -7.24 -23.31 3.11
C ARG A 657 -7.02 -23.07 1.63
N ARG A 658 -5.82 -23.41 1.12
CA ARG A 658 -5.48 -23.32 -0.31
C ARG A 658 -5.06 -24.69 -0.82
N LEU A 659 -5.69 -25.13 -1.90
CA LEU A 659 -5.23 -26.24 -2.72
C LEU A 659 -5.05 -25.78 -4.17
N ASP A 660 -3.88 -26.02 -4.74
CA ASP A 660 -3.61 -25.79 -6.15
C ASP A 660 -3.12 -27.09 -6.79
N ILE A 661 -3.89 -27.64 -7.73
CA ILE A 661 -3.61 -28.87 -8.48
C ILE A 661 -3.85 -28.67 -9.98
N ALA A 662 -3.81 -27.42 -10.47
CA ALA A 662 -4.00 -27.16 -11.89
C ALA A 662 -2.93 -27.85 -12.75
N GLU A 663 -3.27 -28.21 -14.00
CA GLU A 663 -2.39 -28.96 -14.92
C GLU A 663 -1.90 -30.33 -14.38
N THR A 664 -2.65 -30.95 -13.46
CA THR A 664 -2.41 -32.34 -12.99
C THR A 664 -3.39 -33.35 -13.62
N PRO A 665 -3.02 -34.63 -13.76
CA PRO A 665 -3.91 -35.68 -14.24
C PRO A 665 -4.97 -36.17 -13.22
N VAL A 666 -5.24 -35.41 -12.15
CA VAL A 666 -6.33 -35.70 -11.20
C VAL A 666 -7.68 -35.65 -11.91
N SER A 667 -8.51 -36.68 -11.72
CA SER A 667 -9.87 -36.76 -12.27
C SER A 667 -10.99 -36.66 -11.24
N SER A 668 -10.69 -36.67 -9.94
CA SER A 668 -11.69 -36.65 -8.86
C SER A 668 -11.25 -35.81 -7.67
N ILE A 669 -12.18 -35.01 -7.15
CA ILE A 669 -11.98 -34.15 -5.98
C ILE A 669 -12.95 -34.44 -4.83
N ARG A 670 -13.73 -35.53 -4.91
CA ARG A 670 -14.73 -35.93 -3.91
C ARG A 670 -14.20 -35.93 -2.46
N SER A 671 -12.92 -36.27 -2.30
CA SER A 671 -12.18 -36.29 -1.02
C SER A 671 -12.03 -34.91 -0.35
N LEU A 672 -12.20 -33.80 -1.09
CA LEU A 672 -12.20 -32.43 -0.55
C LEU A 672 -13.45 -32.08 0.26
N SER A 673 -14.52 -32.88 0.18
CA SER A 673 -15.73 -32.72 1.00
C SER A 673 -15.46 -32.73 2.52
N ALA A 674 -14.35 -33.34 2.94
CA ALA A 674 -13.87 -33.31 4.32
C ALA A 674 -13.07 -32.04 4.67
N CYS A 675 -12.49 -31.32 3.71
CA CYS A 675 -11.61 -30.16 3.91
C CYS A 675 -12.40 -28.87 4.20
N LYS A 676 -13.14 -28.84 5.32
CA LYS A 676 -14.12 -27.77 5.65
C LYS A 676 -13.54 -26.35 5.79
N ARG A 677 -12.21 -26.20 5.83
CA ARG A 677 -11.50 -24.90 5.88
C ARG A 677 -11.00 -24.42 4.52
N LEU A 678 -11.24 -25.16 3.43
CA LEU A 678 -10.79 -24.81 2.08
C LEU A 678 -11.49 -23.53 1.62
N GLU A 679 -10.70 -22.49 1.32
CA GLU A 679 -11.14 -21.17 0.88
C GLU A 679 -10.79 -20.93 -0.60
N VAL A 680 -9.67 -21.47 -1.07
CA VAL A 680 -9.16 -21.32 -2.46
C VAL A 680 -8.86 -22.69 -3.04
N LEU A 681 -9.48 -23.00 -4.17
CA LEU A 681 -9.27 -24.24 -4.93
C LEU A 681 -8.92 -23.90 -6.39
N ASN A 682 -7.82 -24.43 -6.89
CA ASN A 682 -7.48 -24.41 -8.31
C ASN A 682 -7.35 -25.83 -8.87
N ILE A 683 -8.23 -26.17 -9.81
CA ILE A 683 -8.30 -27.43 -10.57
C ILE A 683 -8.26 -27.16 -12.08
N SER A 684 -7.80 -25.99 -12.51
CA SER A 684 -7.79 -25.63 -13.94
C SER A 684 -6.92 -26.61 -14.75
N SER A 685 -7.32 -26.95 -15.97
CA SER A 685 -6.60 -27.89 -16.85
C SER A 685 -6.38 -29.29 -16.24
N THR A 686 -7.32 -29.76 -15.39
CA THR A 686 -7.31 -31.13 -14.84
C THR A 686 -8.31 -32.04 -15.55
N ALA A 687 -8.20 -33.35 -15.33
CA ALA A 687 -9.09 -34.36 -15.89
C ALA A 687 -10.44 -34.48 -15.13
N VAL A 688 -10.80 -33.51 -14.28
CA VAL A 688 -12.04 -33.53 -13.49
C VAL A 688 -13.26 -33.28 -14.39
N ASP A 689 -14.21 -34.20 -14.33
CA ASP A 689 -15.55 -34.10 -14.93
C ASP A 689 -16.63 -33.86 -13.85
N ASP A 690 -17.91 -33.83 -14.23
CA ASP A 690 -19.01 -33.64 -13.27
C ASP A 690 -19.03 -34.67 -12.14
N ASP A 691 -18.64 -35.91 -12.42
CA ASP A 691 -18.69 -37.00 -11.45
C ASP A 691 -17.49 -36.92 -10.51
N GLY A 692 -16.31 -36.57 -11.02
CA GLY A 692 -15.15 -36.19 -10.20
C GLY A 692 -15.38 -34.96 -9.33
N PHE A 693 -16.25 -34.04 -9.76
CA PHE A 693 -16.53 -32.77 -9.08
C PHE A 693 -17.53 -32.87 -7.91
N GLN A 694 -18.29 -33.96 -7.79
CA GLN A 694 -19.29 -34.19 -6.73
C GLN A 694 -18.71 -34.03 -5.31
N GLY A 695 -19.52 -33.61 -4.33
CA GLY A 695 -19.11 -33.46 -2.94
C GLY A 695 -18.51 -32.08 -2.60
N ILE A 696 -18.18 -31.27 -3.61
CA ILE A 696 -17.63 -29.91 -3.44
C ILE A 696 -18.61 -28.97 -2.70
N GLU A 697 -19.91 -29.25 -2.77
CA GLU A 697 -20.97 -28.54 -2.02
C GLU A 697 -20.79 -28.58 -0.49
N GLN A 698 -20.00 -29.53 0.02
CA GLN A 698 -19.68 -29.64 1.45
C GLN A 698 -18.54 -28.68 1.88
N ALA A 699 -17.79 -28.11 0.94
CA ALA A 699 -16.73 -27.13 1.19
C ALA A 699 -17.33 -25.73 1.48
N GLN A 700 -18.03 -25.59 2.60
CA GLN A 700 -18.82 -24.39 2.93
C GLN A 700 -18.01 -23.09 3.08
N SER A 701 -16.70 -23.19 3.33
CA SER A 701 -15.76 -22.06 3.43
C SER A 701 -15.20 -21.59 2.07
N LEU A 702 -15.54 -22.28 0.97
CA LEU A 702 -14.92 -22.07 -0.35
C LEU A 702 -15.34 -20.72 -0.95
N LYS A 703 -14.34 -19.87 -1.23
CA LYS A 703 -14.51 -18.50 -1.77
C LYS A 703 -14.09 -18.39 -3.22
N VAL A 704 -12.98 -19.03 -3.61
CA VAL A 704 -12.39 -18.91 -4.95
C VAL A 704 -12.25 -20.29 -5.56
N VAL A 705 -12.87 -20.48 -6.73
CA VAL A 705 -12.75 -21.71 -7.53
C VAL A 705 -12.23 -21.36 -8.92
N LEU A 706 -11.00 -21.79 -9.18
CA LEU A 706 -10.39 -21.75 -10.51
C LEU A 706 -10.49 -23.17 -11.10
N MET A 707 -11.23 -23.32 -12.19
CA MET A 707 -11.56 -24.64 -12.76
C MET A 707 -11.62 -24.60 -14.29
N SER A 708 -10.92 -23.65 -14.90
CA SER A 708 -10.98 -23.42 -16.34
C SER A 708 -10.31 -24.55 -17.11
N PHE A 709 -10.76 -24.86 -18.33
CA PHE A 709 -10.28 -26.01 -19.13
C PHE A 709 -10.46 -27.39 -18.45
N THR A 710 -11.53 -27.57 -17.66
CA THR A 710 -11.94 -28.89 -17.12
C THR A 710 -13.07 -29.52 -17.95
N ALA A 711 -13.41 -30.78 -17.68
CA ALA A 711 -14.51 -31.49 -18.36
C ALA A 711 -15.90 -31.26 -17.73
N ILE A 712 -16.01 -30.40 -16.72
CA ILE A 712 -17.24 -30.14 -15.96
C ILE A 712 -18.29 -29.42 -16.85
N THR A 713 -19.49 -29.99 -16.90
CA THR A 713 -20.68 -29.42 -17.56
C THR A 713 -21.65 -28.78 -16.56
N ARG A 714 -21.67 -29.22 -15.29
CA ARG A 714 -22.64 -28.83 -14.25
C ARG A 714 -21.97 -28.05 -13.10
N LEU A 715 -22.32 -26.77 -12.97
CA LEU A 715 -21.88 -25.88 -11.91
C LEU A 715 -22.88 -25.76 -10.75
N GLY A 716 -24.13 -26.20 -10.93
CA GLY A 716 -25.25 -25.99 -10.01
C GLY A 716 -24.99 -26.33 -8.53
N GLN A 717 -24.16 -27.33 -8.25
CA GLN A 717 -23.80 -27.75 -6.89
C GLN A 717 -22.98 -26.69 -6.11
N LEU A 718 -22.19 -25.87 -6.81
CA LEU A 718 -21.47 -24.72 -6.22
C LEU A 718 -22.41 -23.65 -5.66
N GLY A 719 -23.70 -23.65 -6.05
CA GLY A 719 -24.73 -22.82 -5.44
C GLY A 719 -24.93 -23.07 -3.94
N GLN A 720 -24.44 -24.19 -3.40
CA GLN A 720 -24.48 -24.52 -1.97
C GLN A 720 -23.25 -24.00 -1.20
N CYS A 721 -22.16 -23.63 -1.89
CA CYS A 721 -20.96 -23.05 -1.28
C CYS A 721 -21.25 -21.61 -0.84
N SER A 722 -21.79 -21.45 0.39
CA SER A 722 -22.35 -20.18 0.87
C SER A 722 -21.41 -18.97 0.80
N GLN A 723 -20.10 -19.20 0.87
CA GLN A 723 -19.06 -18.17 0.86
C GLN A 723 -18.41 -17.95 -0.52
N LEU A 724 -18.93 -18.56 -1.59
CA LEU A 724 -18.34 -18.47 -2.93
C LEU A 724 -18.41 -17.03 -3.46
N GLU A 725 -17.25 -16.43 -3.71
CA GLU A 725 -17.07 -15.05 -4.19
C GLU A 725 -16.54 -15.00 -5.63
N GLU A 726 -15.71 -15.96 -6.07
CA GLU A 726 -15.10 -15.94 -7.41
C GLU A 726 -15.09 -17.34 -8.05
N LEU A 727 -15.65 -17.46 -9.27
CA LEU A 727 -15.74 -18.70 -10.04
C LEU A 727 -15.21 -18.51 -11.47
N HIS A 728 -14.18 -19.27 -11.84
CA HIS A 728 -13.52 -19.20 -13.14
C HIS A 728 -13.62 -20.55 -13.87
N ALA A 729 -14.69 -20.73 -14.63
CA ALA A 729 -14.99 -21.91 -15.45
C ALA A 729 -14.90 -21.59 -16.95
N GLN A 730 -13.88 -20.84 -17.36
CA GLN A 730 -13.62 -20.54 -18.77
C GLN A 730 -13.21 -21.82 -19.53
N SER A 731 -13.59 -21.92 -20.80
CA SER A 731 -13.25 -23.06 -21.67
C SER A 731 -13.73 -24.43 -21.15
N CYS A 732 -14.74 -24.45 -20.27
CA CYS A 732 -15.37 -25.66 -19.76
C CYS A 732 -16.62 -26.00 -20.60
N PRO A 733 -17.01 -27.28 -20.76
CA PRO A 733 -18.19 -27.68 -21.53
C PRO A 733 -19.53 -27.38 -20.83
N VAL A 734 -19.58 -26.36 -19.97
CA VAL A 734 -20.77 -25.95 -19.19
C VAL A 734 -21.94 -25.60 -20.10
N THR A 735 -23.10 -26.19 -19.83
CA THR A 735 -24.35 -25.99 -20.59
C THR A 735 -25.30 -25.05 -19.86
N SER A 736 -26.34 -24.56 -20.54
CA SER A 736 -27.41 -23.74 -19.94
C SER A 736 -28.07 -24.45 -18.75
N GLU A 737 -28.33 -25.75 -18.87
CA GLU A 737 -28.85 -26.59 -17.77
C GLU A 737 -27.85 -26.73 -16.62
N GLY A 738 -26.55 -26.81 -16.95
CA GLY A 738 -25.46 -26.88 -15.98
C GLY A 738 -25.32 -25.66 -15.06
N LEU A 739 -25.90 -24.51 -15.44
CA LEU A 739 -25.98 -23.33 -14.57
C LEU A 739 -27.08 -23.43 -13.49
N VAL A 740 -28.06 -24.33 -13.64
CA VAL A 740 -29.22 -24.41 -12.74
C VAL A 740 -28.78 -24.88 -11.35
N GLY A 741 -29.04 -24.05 -10.34
CA GLY A 741 -28.56 -24.20 -8.96
C GLY A 741 -27.52 -23.13 -8.59
N LEU A 742 -26.73 -22.63 -9.55
CA LEU A 742 -25.66 -21.64 -9.29
C LEU A 742 -26.23 -20.29 -8.82
N GLU A 743 -27.51 -20.01 -9.11
CA GLU A 743 -28.22 -18.80 -8.65
C GLU A 743 -28.40 -18.72 -7.11
N ARG A 744 -27.98 -19.76 -6.39
CA ARG A 744 -27.98 -19.85 -4.93
C ARG A 744 -26.68 -19.33 -4.31
N ALA A 745 -25.61 -19.16 -5.08
CA ALA A 745 -24.33 -18.57 -4.65
C ALA A 745 -24.46 -17.04 -4.46
N ARG A 746 -25.25 -16.61 -3.47
CA ARG A 746 -25.61 -15.19 -3.24
C ARG A 746 -24.42 -14.27 -2.93
N HIS A 747 -23.27 -14.84 -2.58
CA HIS A 747 -22.03 -14.11 -2.30
C HIS A 747 -21.15 -13.90 -3.53
N LEU A 748 -21.48 -14.51 -4.68
CA LEU A 748 -20.66 -14.51 -5.89
C LEU A 748 -20.46 -13.10 -6.45
N ILE A 749 -19.21 -12.67 -6.55
CA ILE A 749 -18.73 -11.35 -6.99
C ILE A 749 -18.25 -11.40 -8.45
N LYS A 750 -17.53 -12.47 -8.82
CA LYS A 750 -16.96 -12.65 -10.17
C LYS A 750 -17.32 -14.02 -10.73
N LEU A 751 -17.79 -14.04 -11.97
CA LEU A 751 -18.12 -15.27 -12.70
C LEU A 751 -17.57 -15.20 -14.13
N ASN A 752 -16.64 -16.10 -14.46
CA ASN A 752 -16.11 -16.25 -15.81
C ASN A 752 -16.59 -17.57 -16.43
N LEU A 753 -17.43 -17.43 -17.47
CA LEU A 753 -18.03 -18.49 -18.28
C LEU A 753 -17.70 -18.31 -19.77
N SER A 754 -16.65 -17.56 -20.14
CA SER A 754 -16.29 -17.41 -21.55
C SER A 754 -15.80 -18.73 -22.16
N TYR A 755 -16.03 -18.93 -23.46
CA TYR A 755 -15.73 -20.19 -24.16
C TYR A 755 -16.47 -21.43 -23.58
N THR A 756 -17.66 -21.25 -23.00
CA THR A 756 -18.53 -22.33 -22.52
C THR A 756 -19.72 -22.57 -23.47
N LYS A 757 -20.37 -23.73 -23.35
CA LYS A 757 -21.50 -24.17 -24.19
C LYS A 757 -22.86 -23.66 -23.70
N ILE A 758 -22.89 -22.47 -23.09
CA ILE A 758 -24.13 -21.85 -22.61
C ILE A 758 -24.85 -21.15 -23.76
N GLN A 759 -26.13 -21.49 -23.95
CA GLN A 759 -27.01 -20.99 -25.02
C GLN A 759 -28.08 -20.03 -24.49
N GLY A 760 -28.06 -19.72 -23.20
CA GLY A 760 -29.03 -18.86 -22.51
C GLY A 760 -29.23 -19.29 -21.05
N GLY A 761 -30.30 -18.80 -20.42
CA GLY A 761 -30.67 -19.12 -19.04
C GLY A 761 -29.93 -18.29 -17.98
N ILE A 762 -29.04 -17.38 -18.39
CA ILE A 762 -28.25 -16.56 -17.45
C ILE A 762 -29.11 -15.56 -16.65
N GLN A 763 -30.39 -15.37 -17.00
CA GLN A 763 -31.34 -14.58 -16.21
C GLN A 763 -31.43 -15.06 -14.76
N ALA A 764 -31.23 -16.36 -14.51
CA ALA A 764 -31.22 -16.92 -13.16
C ALA A 764 -30.14 -16.26 -12.26
N LEU A 765 -28.99 -15.90 -12.84
CA LEU A 765 -27.86 -15.29 -12.14
C LEU A 765 -28.17 -13.88 -11.60
N ALA A 766 -29.28 -13.25 -12.02
CA ALA A 766 -29.75 -12.00 -11.42
C ALA A 766 -30.09 -12.12 -9.92
N LYS A 767 -30.27 -13.35 -9.40
CA LYS A 767 -30.42 -13.63 -7.95
C LYS A 767 -29.10 -13.54 -7.17
N CYS A 768 -27.96 -13.52 -7.86
CA CYS A 768 -26.65 -13.28 -7.26
C CYS A 768 -26.43 -11.76 -7.14
N HIS A 769 -27.15 -11.12 -6.21
CA HIS A 769 -27.17 -9.65 -6.07
C HIS A 769 -25.80 -8.98 -5.81
N ARG A 770 -24.79 -9.76 -5.38
CA ARG A 770 -23.38 -9.33 -5.22
C ARG A 770 -22.52 -9.54 -6.48
N LEU A 771 -23.09 -10.02 -7.59
CA LEU A 771 -22.35 -10.33 -8.83
C LEU A 771 -22.05 -9.05 -9.61
N LEU A 772 -20.77 -8.77 -9.78
CA LEU A 772 -20.27 -7.46 -10.21
C LEU A 772 -19.37 -7.55 -11.45
N LYS A 773 -18.89 -8.76 -11.79
CA LYS A 773 -18.26 -9.08 -13.08
C LYS A 773 -18.77 -10.42 -13.58
N LEU A 774 -19.44 -10.41 -14.75
CA LEU A 774 -19.86 -11.60 -15.47
C LEU A 774 -19.20 -11.62 -16.84
N ASN A 775 -18.50 -12.70 -17.21
CA ASN A 775 -17.92 -12.85 -18.55
C ASN A 775 -18.54 -14.04 -19.27
N VAL A 776 -19.23 -13.75 -20.38
CA VAL A 776 -19.92 -14.71 -21.27
C VAL A 776 -19.51 -14.52 -22.73
N LYS A 777 -18.33 -13.93 -23.00
CA LYS A 777 -17.76 -13.86 -24.35
C LYS A 777 -17.51 -15.25 -24.94
N PHE A 778 -17.66 -15.39 -26.25
CA PHE A 778 -17.46 -16.65 -26.97
C PHE A 778 -18.38 -17.77 -26.41
N THR A 779 -19.64 -17.41 -26.22
CA THR A 779 -20.74 -18.32 -25.86
C THR A 779 -21.91 -18.05 -26.82
N GLU A 780 -22.99 -18.83 -26.74
CA GLU A 780 -24.15 -18.66 -27.64
C GLU A 780 -25.24 -17.77 -27.04
N VAL A 781 -25.12 -17.34 -25.77
CA VAL A 781 -26.12 -16.54 -25.02
C VAL A 781 -26.74 -15.40 -25.86
N PRO A 782 -28.08 -15.29 -25.91
CA PRO A 782 -28.80 -14.21 -26.58
C PRO A 782 -28.51 -12.81 -26.03
N TYR A 783 -28.72 -11.79 -26.87
CA TYR A 783 -28.63 -10.40 -26.41
C TYR A 783 -29.73 -10.02 -25.39
N ASP A 784 -30.90 -10.66 -25.45
CA ASP A 784 -31.98 -10.43 -24.48
C ASP A 784 -31.65 -10.98 -23.08
N ASP A 785 -30.98 -12.14 -23.00
CA ASP A 785 -30.44 -12.71 -21.76
C ASP A 785 -29.42 -11.78 -21.10
N VAL A 786 -28.47 -11.26 -21.89
CA VAL A 786 -27.49 -10.25 -21.45
C VAL A 786 -28.20 -8.99 -20.97
N SER A 787 -29.11 -8.45 -21.79
CA SER A 787 -29.89 -7.25 -21.47
C SER A 787 -30.75 -7.42 -20.22
N TYR A 788 -31.26 -8.62 -19.96
CA TYR A 788 -32.00 -8.91 -18.74
C TYR A 788 -31.09 -8.82 -17.52
N VAL A 789 -29.89 -9.42 -17.57
CA VAL A 789 -28.93 -9.38 -16.46
C VAL A 789 -28.43 -7.94 -16.22
N GLU A 790 -28.12 -7.19 -17.27
CA GLU A 790 -27.69 -5.78 -17.15
C GLU A 790 -28.79 -4.87 -16.54
N ARG A 791 -30.08 -5.15 -16.79
CA ARG A 791 -31.21 -4.40 -16.19
C ARG A 791 -31.46 -4.75 -14.72
N HIS A 792 -31.30 -6.01 -14.33
CA HIS A 792 -31.60 -6.48 -12.97
C HIS A 792 -30.38 -6.41 -12.03
N LEU A 793 -29.18 -6.48 -12.58
CA LEU A 793 -27.91 -6.16 -11.92
C LEU A 793 -27.26 -4.98 -12.65
N PRO A 794 -27.77 -3.74 -12.53
CA PRO A 794 -27.14 -2.54 -13.11
C PRO A 794 -25.75 -2.25 -12.53
N LEU A 795 -25.41 -2.99 -11.47
CA LEU A 795 -24.16 -2.97 -10.75
C LEU A 795 -23.13 -3.97 -11.36
N CYS A 796 -23.55 -4.87 -12.25
CA CYS A 796 -22.71 -5.90 -12.86
C CYS A 796 -22.15 -5.47 -14.21
N ARG A 797 -20.82 -5.58 -14.40
CA ARG A 797 -20.22 -5.46 -15.73
C ARG A 797 -20.29 -6.79 -16.48
N VAL A 798 -21.21 -6.90 -17.44
CA VAL A 798 -21.38 -8.08 -18.30
C VAL A 798 -20.48 -7.97 -19.54
N MET A 799 -19.37 -8.72 -19.54
CA MET A 799 -18.49 -8.88 -20.70
C MET A 799 -19.10 -9.91 -21.66
N ASN A 800 -19.60 -9.45 -22.80
CA ASN A 800 -20.24 -10.30 -23.82
C ASN A 800 -19.74 -9.93 -25.24
N ASP A 801 -20.20 -10.69 -26.23
CA ASP A 801 -19.97 -10.49 -27.67
C ASP A 801 -21.26 -10.59 -28.50
N ALA A 802 -22.44 -10.65 -27.86
CA ALA A 802 -23.72 -10.94 -28.53
C ALA A 802 -24.06 -9.92 -29.62
N VAL A 803 -23.81 -8.63 -29.37
CA VAL A 803 -23.98 -7.55 -30.36
C VAL A 803 -23.02 -7.72 -31.56
N GLN A 804 -21.81 -8.26 -31.34
CA GLN A 804 -20.84 -8.51 -32.41
C GLN A 804 -21.19 -9.75 -33.25
N ARG A 805 -21.87 -10.74 -32.65
CA ARG A 805 -22.47 -11.87 -33.39
C ARG A 805 -23.61 -11.39 -34.29
N ILE A 806 -24.60 -10.69 -33.73
CA ILE A 806 -25.74 -10.12 -34.48
C ILE A 806 -25.26 -9.22 -35.64
N ALA A 807 -24.26 -8.38 -35.42
CA ALA A 807 -23.71 -7.52 -36.48
C ALA A 807 -23.03 -8.30 -37.62
N LYS A 808 -22.40 -9.45 -37.32
CA LYS A 808 -21.82 -10.36 -38.32
C LYS A 808 -22.90 -11.13 -39.08
N ASP A 809 -23.91 -11.64 -38.37
CA ASP A 809 -24.99 -12.41 -38.98
C ASP A 809 -25.78 -11.53 -39.97
N VAL A 810 -26.03 -10.26 -39.62
CA VAL A 810 -26.62 -9.28 -40.53
C VAL A 810 -25.73 -9.00 -41.75
N THR A 811 -24.40 -8.89 -41.59
CA THR A 811 -23.46 -8.67 -42.71
C THR A 811 -23.11 -9.93 -43.52
N LEU A 812 -23.64 -11.10 -43.14
CA LEU A 812 -23.63 -12.34 -43.93
C LEU A 812 -24.96 -12.59 -44.66
N LEU A 813 -26.00 -11.82 -44.34
CA LEU A 813 -27.34 -11.88 -44.94
C LEU A 813 -27.62 -10.74 -45.94
N THR A 814 -26.67 -9.82 -46.12
CA THR A 814 -26.69 -8.68 -47.08
C THR A 814 -25.67 -8.87 -48.18
#